data_AF-A0A0L0DDB4-F1
#
_entry.id   AF-A0A0L0DDB4-F1
#
_cell.length_a   1.000
_cell.length_b   1.000
_cell.length_c   1.000
_cell.angle_alpha   90.00
_cell.angle_beta   90.00
_cell.angle_gamma   90.00
#
_symmetry.space_group_name_H-M   'P 1'
#
loop_
_entity.id
_entity.type
_entity.pdbx_description
1 polymer ?
#
loop_
_entity_poly.entity_id
_entity_poly.type
_entity_poly.pdbx_seq_one_letter_code
_entity_poly.pdbx_strand_id
1 'polypeptide(L)'
;MPDALTSPVAASMAAAGAIPASLVAPFATEGGPCNPAKRSKLPLAGKLNVLNTSTWWVTAKSSDSGFALQYHKATMAGGMAVDKMRAKRAAKGESDTNPYRIIVASPPYQAIATAADWHAILDDWAWMESHLFPLAGLHGVDGVVLAVQALMDADDVTSAEAIPMLQASTFAKLEADDNDHTSPLVSQLVDDAAMAMWNNQFADAIEALAPVADDGPREKFTLAQVALLDALRSGSASATTDAITAMDAVAAFASSVGADPTALDALVARLATDAAVDLDAPQGFALRAATGFDVALIAATAVLYKALLLMRTGSRTGAAFHLRKGWKAFAAVLEQIKAYDAVHAVRLDPALMAAVKYGQGLTYFLLALVRPGMGKTLLGALGLHGDASRGIEFLSEVAAGEFLDSPFAAVVVLAATVYMPTSFVPHPEHLERAAHLIALNKERYPAGTVFSLLEAPLRRLQGDGPAALAAINHAVELVTASGAAPPHHYLVELAETLLFTGDYAGAAQVLRPVVDGGAAFENRGMATLLLASALVGANGPESPETLAALEAVPGHVQKGSPYDAAAAQLASWYADDHTRLALLPLEVAFLRNHLHTLAPAAAQQLLNGPLAEANLTAAGAPVTEPVTAYKMHLFRGAAAASAGSLDIAANELDAATAREADVRDGGVETRLLTYMAYERTRHAYLNGDQAHLAACLESLASIKHAGWVDEALDRRIEVALDELVQSK
;
A
#
# COMPACT_ATOMS: atom_id res chain seq x y z
N MET A 1 54.09 14.64 28.65
CA MET A 1 55.36 14.02 29.09
C MET A 1 55.07 13.23 30.37
N PRO A 2 55.59 12.00 30.52
CA PRO A 2 55.58 10.89 29.55
C PRO A 2 55.04 9.59 30.26
N ASP A 3 55.12 8.34 29.78
CA ASP A 3 55.74 7.75 28.57
C ASP A 3 55.07 6.40 28.13
N ALA A 4 55.54 5.90 26.99
CA ALA A 4 55.80 4.51 26.52
C ALA A 4 55.41 3.26 27.36
N LEU A 5 55.17 2.06 26.77
CA LEU A 5 56.08 1.31 25.90
C LEU A 5 55.43 0.27 24.94
N THR A 6 56.23 -0.13 23.96
CA THR A 6 56.02 -1.02 22.78
C THR A 6 56.04 -2.54 23.03
N SER A 7 55.32 -3.31 22.18
CA SER A 7 55.70 -4.46 21.28
C SER A 7 57.05 -5.23 21.43
N PRO A 8 57.37 -6.39 20.75
CA PRO A 8 56.60 -7.24 19.77
C PRO A 8 56.87 -8.81 19.76
N VAL A 9 56.24 -9.54 18.79
CA VAL A 9 56.80 -10.62 17.90
C VAL A 9 56.89 -12.17 18.24
N ALA A 10 56.04 -12.95 17.51
CA ALA A 10 56.27 -14.16 16.63
C ALA A 10 56.48 -15.65 17.06
N ALA A 11 55.96 -16.54 16.17
CA ALA A 11 56.37 -17.93 15.78
C ALA A 11 56.11 -19.15 16.73
N SER A 12 56.01 -20.44 16.31
CA SER A 12 55.66 -21.13 15.03
C SER A 12 55.60 -22.69 15.18
N MET A 13 54.57 -23.35 14.61
CA MET A 13 54.50 -24.74 14.03
C MET A 13 54.69 -26.08 14.83
N ALA A 14 54.08 -27.14 14.25
CA ALA A 14 54.29 -28.62 14.33
C ALA A 14 53.65 -29.44 15.49
N ALA A 15 53.26 -30.74 15.35
CA ALA A 15 52.88 -31.61 14.20
C ALA A 15 52.31 -33.00 14.67
N ALA A 16 51.63 -33.75 13.78
CA ALA A 16 51.26 -35.20 13.82
C ALA A 16 50.22 -35.72 14.86
N GLY A 17 49.41 -36.78 14.61
CA GLY A 17 49.18 -37.60 13.40
C GLY A 17 48.21 -38.81 13.61
N ALA A 18 48.14 -39.72 12.59
CA ALA A 18 47.56 -41.09 12.56
C ALA A 18 46.08 -41.40 12.13
N ILE A 19 45.93 -42.55 11.43
CA ILE A 19 44.82 -43.15 10.61
C ILE A 19 45.05 -44.70 10.65
N PRO A 20 44.10 -45.69 10.68
CA PRO A 20 42.84 -45.92 9.89
C PRO A 20 41.55 -46.05 10.77
N ALA A 21 40.30 -46.36 10.34
CA ALA A 21 39.57 -46.94 9.18
C ALA A 21 38.94 -48.35 9.37
N SER A 22 37.66 -48.52 9.03
CA SER A 22 37.00 -49.80 8.65
C SER A 22 35.70 -49.55 7.85
N LEU A 23 35.25 -50.54 7.07
CA LEU A 23 34.17 -50.44 6.07
C LEU A 23 32.85 -51.11 6.54
N VAL A 24 31.81 -50.93 5.69
CA VAL A 24 30.85 -51.94 5.16
C VAL A 24 29.37 -51.59 5.42
N ALA A 25 28.57 -51.56 4.34
CA ALA A 25 27.11 -51.39 4.29
C ALA A 25 26.41 -52.80 4.40
N PRO A 26 25.11 -53.08 4.08
CA PRO A 26 24.09 -52.26 3.40
C PRO A 26 22.65 -52.32 3.97
N PHE A 27 21.78 -51.47 3.39
CA PHE A 27 20.32 -51.55 3.23
C PHE A 27 19.45 -52.45 4.15
N ALA A 28 18.48 -51.81 4.82
CA ALA A 28 17.10 -52.32 4.90
C ALA A 28 16.10 -51.15 5.01
N THR A 29 14.94 -51.28 4.36
CA THR A 29 13.78 -50.39 4.44
C THR A 29 12.83 -50.85 5.54
N GLU A 30 12.26 -49.93 6.33
CA GLU A 30 10.85 -50.01 6.76
C GLU A 30 10.38 -48.68 7.37
N GLY A 31 9.07 -48.46 7.38
CA GLY A 31 8.46 -47.18 7.73
C GLY A 31 7.88 -47.12 9.14
N GLY A 32 7.70 -45.91 9.65
CA GLY A 32 6.98 -45.64 10.90
C GLY A 32 6.88 -44.13 11.13
N PRO A 33 5.70 -43.57 11.45
CA PRO A 33 5.56 -42.14 11.75
C PRO A 33 5.89 -41.87 13.22
N CYS A 34 6.61 -40.77 13.52
CA CYS A 34 6.41 -40.06 14.81
C CYS A 34 7.13 -38.69 14.94
N ASN A 35 6.31 -37.71 15.31
CA ASN A 35 6.48 -36.82 16.47
C ASN A 35 7.48 -35.63 16.42
N PRO A 36 7.00 -34.36 16.36
CA PRO A 36 7.83 -33.16 16.39
C PRO A 36 8.15 -32.71 17.83
N ALA A 37 9.10 -33.39 18.50
CA ALA A 37 9.53 -32.99 19.85
C ALA A 37 11.03 -33.22 20.10
N LYS A 38 11.88 -32.27 19.64
CA LYS A 38 13.17 -31.84 20.22
C LYS A 38 13.91 -30.86 19.29
N ARG A 39 13.75 -29.55 19.52
CA ARG A 39 14.72 -28.54 19.06
C ARG A 39 15.79 -28.36 20.14
N SER A 40 16.94 -29.02 20.00
CA SER A 40 18.14 -28.74 20.80
C SER A 40 19.17 -28.00 19.96
N LYS A 41 19.65 -26.85 20.46
CA LYS A 41 20.65 -26.01 19.81
C LYS A 41 21.96 -26.79 19.57
N LEU A 42 22.57 -26.60 18.40
CA LEU A 42 23.98 -26.92 18.13
C LEU A 42 24.61 -25.78 17.32
N PRO A 43 25.85 -25.35 17.64
CA PRO A 43 26.52 -24.26 16.93
C PRO A 43 27.23 -24.79 15.67
N LEU A 44 27.02 -24.14 14.52
CA LEU A 44 27.70 -24.50 13.27
C LEU A 44 28.78 -23.47 12.92
N ALA A 45 29.96 -23.67 13.51
CA ALA A 45 31.22 -23.25 12.92
C ALA A 45 31.79 -24.43 12.12
N GLY A 46 31.79 -24.36 10.79
CA GLY A 46 32.35 -25.42 9.95
C GLY A 46 31.95 -25.31 8.47
N LYS A 47 32.96 -25.24 7.60
CA LYS A 47 32.76 -25.25 6.13
C LYS A 47 32.16 -26.59 5.69
N LEU A 48 31.04 -26.57 4.97
CA LEU A 48 30.41 -27.77 4.41
C LEU A 48 30.45 -27.74 2.88
N ASN A 49 31.36 -28.51 2.27
CA ASN A 49 31.29 -28.86 0.85
C ASN A 49 30.24 -29.96 0.67
N VAL A 50 29.20 -29.73 -0.16
CA VAL A 50 28.23 -30.78 -0.51
C VAL A 50 28.01 -30.85 -2.02
N LEU A 51 28.58 -31.88 -2.65
CA LEU A 51 28.13 -32.39 -3.94
C LEU A 51 26.93 -33.31 -3.72
N ASN A 52 25.71 -32.85 -3.99
CA ASN A 52 24.53 -33.73 -4.04
C ASN A 52 23.47 -33.22 -5.03
N THR A 53 23.53 -33.69 -6.28
CA THR A 53 22.63 -33.26 -7.36
C THR A 53 21.33 -34.08 -7.37
N SER A 54 20.42 -33.73 -6.46
CA SER A 54 19.01 -34.18 -6.55
C SER A 54 18.19 -33.19 -7.39
N THR A 55 17.56 -33.67 -8.46
CA THR A 55 16.66 -32.83 -9.28
C THR A 55 15.21 -33.09 -8.87
N TRP A 56 14.47 -32.03 -8.56
CA TRP A 56 13.03 -32.07 -8.29
C TRP A 56 12.29 -31.35 -9.42
N TRP A 57 11.08 -31.80 -9.75
CA TRP A 57 10.16 -31.05 -10.60
C TRP A 57 8.71 -31.22 -10.15
N VAL A 58 7.87 -30.29 -10.57
CA VAL A 58 6.45 -30.23 -10.25
C VAL A 58 5.64 -30.30 -11.54
N THR A 59 4.57 -31.09 -11.54
CA THR A 59 3.56 -31.10 -12.60
C THR A 59 2.25 -30.55 -12.04
N ALA A 60 1.76 -29.45 -12.60
CA ALA A 60 0.51 -28.80 -12.22
C ALA A 60 -0.62 -29.20 -13.18
N LYS A 61 -1.68 -29.84 -12.68
CA LYS A 61 -2.87 -30.18 -13.46
C LYS A 61 -4.01 -29.22 -13.13
N SER A 62 -4.53 -28.54 -14.15
CA SER A 62 -5.72 -27.68 -14.04
C SER A 62 -6.99 -28.52 -13.90
N SER A 63 -7.94 -28.03 -13.10
CA SER A 63 -9.33 -28.49 -13.02
C SER A 63 -10.23 -27.32 -12.64
N ASP A 64 -11.54 -27.45 -12.87
CA ASP A 64 -12.50 -26.34 -12.69
C ASP A 64 -12.67 -25.90 -11.22
N SER A 65 -12.11 -26.66 -10.27
CA SER A 65 -12.05 -26.35 -8.83
C SER A 65 -10.64 -25.99 -8.33
N GLY A 66 -9.64 -25.84 -9.22
CA GLY A 66 -8.29 -25.40 -8.88
C GLY A 66 -7.16 -26.26 -9.46
N PHE A 67 -5.91 -25.98 -9.03
CA PHE A 67 -4.70 -26.66 -9.49
C PHE A 67 -4.28 -27.79 -8.54
N ALA A 68 -4.08 -28.99 -9.09
CA ALA A 68 -3.43 -30.10 -8.38
C ALA A 68 -1.93 -30.15 -8.72
N LEU A 69 -1.06 -29.97 -7.71
CA LEU A 69 0.39 -30.11 -7.85
C LEU A 69 0.84 -31.53 -7.50
N GLN A 70 1.64 -32.15 -8.36
CA GLN A 70 2.34 -33.40 -8.07
C GLN A 70 3.86 -33.21 -8.14
N TYR A 71 4.55 -33.63 -7.09
CA TYR A 71 6.00 -33.49 -6.92
C TYR A 71 6.71 -34.79 -7.26
N HIS A 72 7.81 -34.71 -8.03
CA HIS A 72 8.61 -35.86 -8.41
C HIS A 72 10.08 -35.60 -8.07
N LYS A 73 10.75 -36.60 -7.49
CA LYS A 73 12.19 -36.57 -7.15
C LYS A 73 12.94 -37.53 -8.06
N ALA A 74 14.01 -37.08 -8.70
CA ALA A 74 14.91 -37.95 -9.46
C ALA A 74 16.38 -37.71 -9.10
N THR A 75 17.09 -38.81 -8.84
CA THR A 75 18.55 -38.87 -8.65
C THR A 75 19.28 -39.06 -9.98
N MET A 76 19.07 -38.13 -10.93
CA MET A 76 19.85 -38.02 -12.17
C MET A 76 20.00 -36.56 -12.62
N ALA A 77 21.03 -36.29 -13.44
CA ALA A 77 21.29 -34.98 -14.03
C ALA A 77 20.13 -34.53 -14.95
N GLY A 78 19.73 -33.26 -14.84
CA GLY A 78 18.44 -32.75 -15.32
C GLY A 78 18.11 -32.99 -16.80
N GLY A 79 19.11 -32.99 -17.70
CA GLY A 79 18.89 -33.23 -19.14
C GLY A 79 18.30 -34.62 -19.44
N MET A 80 18.90 -35.68 -18.90
CA MET A 80 18.46 -37.06 -19.17
C MET A 80 17.04 -37.37 -18.65
N ALA A 81 16.55 -36.62 -17.66
CA ALA A 81 15.22 -36.83 -17.09
C ALA A 81 14.10 -36.39 -18.06
N VAL A 82 14.32 -35.29 -18.78
CA VAL A 82 13.35 -34.73 -19.74
C VAL A 82 13.18 -35.66 -20.95
N ASP A 83 14.28 -36.13 -21.53
CA ASP A 83 14.25 -36.96 -22.73
C ASP A 83 13.65 -38.36 -22.45
N LYS A 84 13.94 -38.96 -21.29
CA LYS A 84 13.27 -40.20 -20.87
C LYS A 84 11.77 -40.01 -20.62
N MET A 85 11.32 -38.85 -20.16
CA MET A 85 9.88 -38.58 -20.03
C MET A 85 9.20 -38.41 -21.39
N ARG A 86 9.80 -37.67 -22.33
CA ARG A 86 9.31 -37.57 -23.73
C ARG A 86 9.19 -38.96 -24.37
N ALA A 87 10.23 -39.79 -24.27
CA ALA A 87 10.19 -41.17 -24.77
C ALA A 87 9.09 -42.02 -24.11
N LYS A 88 8.89 -41.89 -22.79
CA LYS A 88 7.87 -42.66 -22.04
C LYS A 88 6.43 -42.18 -22.32
N ARG A 89 6.24 -40.92 -22.74
CA ARG A 89 4.96 -40.37 -23.19
C ARG A 89 4.63 -40.75 -24.64
N ALA A 90 5.62 -40.67 -25.54
CA ALA A 90 5.48 -41.18 -26.89
C ALA A 90 5.09 -42.66 -26.90
N ALA A 91 5.70 -43.48 -26.04
CA ALA A 91 5.34 -44.89 -25.83
C ALA A 91 3.94 -45.14 -25.23
N LYS A 92 3.22 -44.08 -24.80
CA LYS A 92 1.83 -44.13 -24.31
C LYS A 92 0.82 -43.47 -25.27
N GLY A 93 1.28 -42.89 -26.39
CA GLY A 93 0.41 -42.17 -27.32
C GLY A 93 -0.06 -40.79 -26.82
N GLU A 94 0.57 -40.22 -25.79
CA GLU A 94 0.27 -38.85 -25.31
C GLU A 94 0.89 -37.82 -26.27
N SER A 95 0.10 -36.90 -26.84
CA SER A 95 0.61 -35.85 -27.75
C SER A 95 1.29 -34.70 -26.99
N ASP A 96 2.32 -34.11 -27.61
CA ASP A 96 3.19 -33.07 -27.01
C ASP A 96 2.52 -31.68 -26.91
N THR A 97 1.21 -31.58 -27.16
CA THR A 97 0.43 -30.33 -27.24
C THR A 97 -0.28 -29.92 -25.94
N ASN A 98 -0.11 -30.68 -24.85
CA ASN A 98 -0.81 -30.45 -23.58
C ASN A 98 0.02 -29.54 -22.64
N PRO A 99 -0.49 -28.38 -22.14
CA PRO A 99 0.34 -27.30 -21.63
C PRO A 99 0.82 -27.48 -20.18
N TYR A 100 1.83 -28.34 -19.98
CA TYR A 100 2.55 -28.44 -18.71
C TYR A 100 3.89 -27.67 -18.80
N ARG A 101 3.99 -26.52 -18.13
CA ARG A 101 5.28 -25.81 -17.96
C ARG A 101 6.17 -26.60 -16.99
N ILE A 102 7.29 -27.13 -17.48
CA ILE A 102 8.34 -27.74 -16.65
C ILE A 102 9.27 -26.61 -16.17
N ILE A 103 9.34 -26.38 -14.87
CA ILE A 103 10.28 -25.45 -14.25
C ILE A 103 11.45 -26.26 -13.68
N VAL A 104 12.68 -25.97 -14.13
CA VAL A 104 13.92 -26.55 -13.62
C VAL A 104 14.68 -25.47 -12.86
N ALA A 105 14.85 -25.65 -11.55
CA ALA A 105 15.55 -24.69 -10.70
C ALA A 105 17.08 -24.92 -10.70
N SER A 106 17.85 -23.84 -10.68
CA SER A 106 19.33 -23.86 -10.66
C SER A 106 19.88 -23.84 -9.21
N PRO A 107 21.20 -24.06 -9.01
CA PRO A 107 21.77 -24.36 -7.68
C PRO A 107 21.40 -23.45 -6.48
N PRO A 108 21.29 -22.11 -6.56
CA PRO A 108 20.96 -21.30 -5.38
C PRO A 108 19.57 -21.62 -4.79
N TYR A 109 18.67 -22.25 -5.55
CA TYR A 109 17.34 -22.67 -5.09
C TYR A 109 17.33 -24.00 -4.31
N GLN A 110 18.43 -24.75 -4.28
CA GLN A 110 18.46 -26.07 -3.61
C GLN A 110 18.54 -25.99 -2.08
N ALA A 111 18.86 -24.82 -1.51
CA ALA A 111 19.02 -24.63 -0.06
C ALA A 111 17.69 -24.49 0.72
N ILE A 112 16.55 -24.34 0.03
CA ILE A 112 15.25 -23.94 0.64
C ILE A 112 14.17 -25.05 0.52
N ALA A 113 14.48 -26.19 -0.12
CA ALA A 113 13.45 -27.12 -0.59
C ALA A 113 13.36 -28.46 0.16
N THR A 114 12.74 -28.48 1.34
CA THR A 114 11.94 -29.64 1.77
C THR A 114 10.45 -29.42 1.46
N ALA A 115 9.66 -30.50 1.42
CA ALA A 115 8.22 -30.39 1.26
C ALA A 115 7.55 -29.73 2.49
N ALA A 116 8.19 -29.79 3.67
CA ALA A 116 7.73 -29.08 4.85
C ALA A 116 7.96 -27.57 4.74
N ASP A 117 9.06 -27.14 4.12
CA ASP A 117 9.30 -25.71 3.85
C ASP A 117 8.30 -25.16 2.83
N TRP A 118 7.96 -25.95 1.79
CA TRP A 118 6.91 -25.56 0.84
C TRP A 118 5.50 -25.58 1.43
N HIS A 119 5.18 -26.50 2.34
CA HIS A 119 3.91 -26.45 3.07
C HIS A 119 3.87 -25.28 4.07
N ALA A 120 4.96 -24.97 4.77
CA ALA A 120 5.06 -23.76 5.58
C ALA A 120 4.91 -22.49 4.73
N ILE A 121 5.54 -22.43 3.55
CA ILE A 121 5.35 -21.33 2.58
C ILE A 121 3.90 -21.24 2.09
N LEU A 122 3.18 -22.35 1.97
CA LEU A 122 1.77 -22.39 1.54
C LEU A 122 0.79 -22.05 2.67
N ASP A 123 1.07 -22.48 3.90
CA ASP A 123 0.28 -22.16 5.09
C ASP A 123 0.52 -20.69 5.53
N ASP A 124 1.75 -20.20 5.43
CA ASP A 124 2.07 -18.77 5.53
C ASP A 124 1.52 -17.98 4.31
N TRP A 125 1.32 -18.61 3.14
CA TRP A 125 0.64 -17.97 2.00
C TRP A 125 -0.87 -17.84 2.23
N ALA A 126 -1.50 -18.81 2.89
CA ALA A 126 -2.88 -18.71 3.35
C ALA A 126 -3.03 -17.61 4.42
N TRP A 127 -2.00 -17.39 5.25
CA TRP A 127 -1.90 -16.24 6.14
C TRP A 127 -1.66 -14.91 5.39
N MET A 128 -0.95 -14.94 4.25
CA MET A 128 -0.85 -13.82 3.31
C MET A 128 -2.15 -13.53 2.51
N GLU A 129 -3.34 -14.02 2.91
CA GLU A 129 -4.63 -13.73 2.25
C GLU A 129 -5.36 -12.47 2.77
N SER A 130 -4.97 -11.84 3.88
CA SER A 130 -5.84 -10.84 4.59
C SER A 130 -5.50 -9.33 4.60
N HIS A 131 -4.40 -8.80 4.01
CA HIS A 131 -3.71 -7.63 4.56
C HIS A 131 -3.16 -6.50 3.63
N LEU A 132 -3.36 -6.51 2.31
CA LEU A 132 -2.70 -5.52 1.40
C LEU A 132 -3.53 -4.26 1.02
N PHE A 133 -4.62 -3.93 1.74
CA PHE A 133 -5.61 -2.89 1.35
C PHE A 133 -5.89 -1.66 2.24
N PRO A 134 -5.11 -1.29 3.28
CA PRO A 134 -5.43 -0.09 4.07
C PRO A 134 -5.13 1.21 3.30
N LEU A 135 -6.03 1.67 2.40
CA LEU A 135 -5.86 2.91 1.59
C LEU A 135 -7.13 3.73 1.31
N ALA A 136 -8.31 3.33 1.81
CA ALA A 136 -9.49 4.20 1.81
C ALA A 136 -10.30 3.98 3.10
N GLY A 137 -10.12 4.88 4.07
CA GLY A 137 -10.94 4.96 5.29
C GLY A 137 -10.20 5.34 6.57
N LEU A 138 -8.88 5.09 6.70
CA LEU A 138 -8.20 5.17 8.00
C LEU A 138 -6.81 5.83 7.95
N HIS A 139 -6.74 7.03 8.55
CA HIS A 139 -5.55 7.78 9.01
C HIS A 139 -4.83 8.67 7.99
N GLY A 140 -4.23 9.80 8.40
CA GLY A 140 -3.46 10.67 7.50
C GLY A 140 -2.00 10.96 7.94
N VAL A 141 -1.20 11.30 6.90
CA VAL A 141 0.04 12.10 6.69
C VAL A 141 1.48 11.55 6.87
N ASP A 142 2.34 11.87 5.88
CA ASP A 142 3.76 11.45 5.72
C ASP A 142 4.78 12.62 5.66
N GLY A 143 5.91 12.47 6.37
CA GLY A 143 7.32 12.94 6.23
C GLY A 143 7.85 14.12 5.35
N VAL A 144 9.07 14.59 5.72
CA VAL A 144 10.32 14.78 4.88
C VAL A 144 11.36 15.74 5.54
N VAL A 145 12.68 15.41 5.56
CA VAL A 145 13.86 16.24 5.13
C VAL A 145 15.24 15.59 5.49
N LEU A 146 15.97 15.16 4.43
CA LEU A 146 17.43 15.16 4.16
C LEU A 146 18.54 14.59 5.08
N ALA A 147 19.47 13.91 4.39
CA ALA A 147 20.69 13.22 4.81
C ALA A 147 21.85 14.08 5.36
N VAL A 148 22.79 13.41 6.07
CA VAL A 148 24.24 13.33 5.69
C VAL A 148 25.08 12.41 6.60
N GLN A 149 24.77 12.26 7.90
CA GLN A 149 25.76 11.78 8.88
C GLN A 149 26.19 10.29 8.80
N ALA A 150 25.37 9.40 8.25
CA ALA A 150 25.56 7.94 8.35
C ALA A 150 26.58 7.32 7.37
N LEU A 151 27.28 8.14 6.56
CA LEU A 151 28.24 7.68 5.54
C LEU A 151 29.72 7.83 5.95
N MET A 152 30.00 8.18 7.22
CA MET A 152 31.36 8.55 7.67
C MET A 152 32.15 7.49 8.47
N ASP A 153 31.54 6.39 8.91
CA ASP A 153 32.19 5.37 9.77
C ASP A 153 32.45 4.01 9.07
N ALA A 154 32.56 4.00 7.74
CA ALA A 154 32.96 2.82 6.96
C ALA A 154 34.06 3.15 5.94
N ASP A 155 35.32 2.91 6.34
CA ASP A 155 36.49 2.94 5.45
C ASP A 155 36.37 1.88 4.34
N ASP A 156 35.87 2.28 3.16
CA ASP A 156 36.41 1.90 1.83
C ASP A 156 35.57 2.54 0.69
N VAL A 157 35.78 3.83 0.41
CA VAL A 157 35.14 4.52 -0.72
C VAL A 157 36.06 4.53 -1.94
N THR A 158 35.74 3.68 -2.92
CA THR A 158 36.07 3.95 -4.33
C THR A 158 34.83 3.81 -5.20
N SER A 159 34.60 4.80 -6.08
CA SER A 159 33.57 4.88 -7.14
C SER A 159 32.13 5.37 -6.86
N ALA A 160 31.75 5.79 -5.65
CA ALA A 160 30.36 6.24 -5.37
C ALA A 160 30.05 7.73 -5.65
N GLU A 161 31.02 8.64 -5.57
CA GLU A 161 30.75 10.10 -5.50
C GLU A 161 30.44 10.79 -6.85
N ALA A 162 30.66 10.12 -7.99
CA ALA A 162 30.50 10.76 -9.30
C ALA A 162 29.02 10.91 -9.76
N ILE A 163 28.09 10.16 -9.17
CA ILE A 163 26.72 10.02 -9.70
C ILE A 163 25.77 11.15 -9.23
N PRO A 164 25.71 11.55 -7.94
CA PRO A 164 24.73 12.54 -7.49
C PRO A 164 24.96 13.96 -8.02
N MET A 165 26.22 14.41 -8.13
CA MET A 165 26.53 15.76 -8.62
C MET A 165 26.26 15.96 -10.12
N LEU A 166 26.36 14.90 -10.92
CA LEU A 166 26.00 14.94 -12.35
C LEU A 166 24.47 15.00 -12.55
N GLN A 167 23.69 14.45 -11.62
CA GLN A 167 22.23 14.57 -11.67
C GLN A 167 21.79 16.01 -11.40
N ALA A 168 22.10 16.57 -10.22
CA ALA A 168 21.61 17.90 -9.82
C ALA A 168 21.98 19.03 -10.81
N SER A 169 23.20 19.02 -11.36
CA SER A 169 23.66 20.05 -12.30
C SER A 169 23.10 19.92 -13.72
N THR A 170 22.58 18.75 -14.10
CA THR A 170 21.87 18.55 -15.37
C THR A 170 20.40 18.96 -15.24
N PHE A 171 19.76 18.69 -14.10
CA PHE A 171 18.34 19.01 -13.88
C PHE A 171 18.06 20.52 -13.72
N ALA A 172 18.95 21.28 -13.06
CA ALA A 172 18.78 22.74 -12.90
C ALA A 172 18.82 23.54 -14.23
N LYS A 173 19.12 22.90 -15.37
CA LYS A 173 19.03 23.49 -16.72
C LYS A 173 17.72 23.21 -17.45
N LEU A 174 16.82 22.40 -16.88
CA LEU A 174 15.56 22.00 -17.53
C LEU A 174 14.36 22.89 -17.18
N GLU A 175 14.47 23.78 -16.18
CA GLU A 175 13.35 24.58 -15.66
C GLU A 175 13.27 26.02 -16.22
N ALA A 176 14.20 26.42 -17.11
CA ALA A 176 14.49 27.84 -17.35
C ALA A 176 13.97 28.46 -18.66
N ASP A 177 13.41 27.70 -19.61
CA ASP A 177 12.93 28.24 -20.90
C ASP A 177 11.67 27.52 -21.43
N ASP A 178 10.80 28.35 -22.02
CA ASP A 178 9.50 28.14 -22.71
C ASP A 178 8.26 27.67 -21.92
N ASN A 179 7.25 28.57 -21.89
CA ASN A 179 5.89 28.38 -21.35
C ASN A 179 4.85 28.04 -22.44
N ASP A 180 5.27 27.56 -23.61
CA ASP A 180 4.38 27.26 -24.74
C ASP A 180 4.79 25.93 -25.39
N HIS A 181 4.48 24.83 -24.69
CA HIS A 181 4.93 23.47 -25.02
C HIS A 181 3.77 22.46 -24.97
N THR A 182 2.93 22.47 -26.01
CA THR A 182 2.15 21.28 -26.37
C THR A 182 3.13 20.15 -26.73
N SER A 183 3.15 19.07 -25.96
CA SER A 183 4.02 17.93 -26.19
C SER A 183 3.74 17.31 -27.58
N PRO A 184 4.74 17.13 -28.45
CA PRO A 184 4.55 16.46 -29.76
C PRO A 184 4.27 14.95 -29.62
N LEU A 185 4.25 14.40 -28.39
CA LEU A 185 3.88 13.02 -28.08
C LEU A 185 2.39 12.88 -27.75
N VAL A 186 1.69 13.99 -27.52
CA VAL A 186 0.28 14.03 -27.11
C VAL A 186 -0.52 14.79 -28.15
N SER A 187 -1.58 14.16 -28.68
CA SER A 187 -2.51 14.84 -29.57
C SER A 187 -3.51 15.66 -28.74
N GLN A 188 -3.98 16.79 -29.28
CA GLN A 188 -4.99 17.63 -28.62
C GLN A 188 -6.23 16.81 -28.20
N LEU A 189 -6.61 15.80 -28.97
CA LEU A 189 -7.70 14.87 -28.66
C LEU A 189 -7.47 14.10 -27.34
N VAL A 190 -6.24 13.71 -27.05
CA VAL A 190 -5.88 13.04 -25.79
C VAL A 190 -5.92 14.01 -24.62
N ASP A 191 -5.42 15.24 -24.78
CA ASP A 191 -5.48 16.26 -23.74
C ASP A 191 -6.93 16.68 -23.43
N ASP A 192 -7.75 16.91 -24.46
CA ASP A 192 -9.18 17.22 -24.32
C ASP A 192 -9.94 16.08 -23.63
N ALA A 193 -9.67 14.82 -24.01
CA ALA A 193 -10.30 13.66 -23.39
C ALA A 193 -9.81 13.43 -21.95
N ALA A 194 -8.54 13.70 -21.64
CA ALA A 194 -8.03 13.67 -20.27
C ALA A 194 -8.66 14.77 -19.42
N MET A 195 -8.82 15.99 -19.97
CA MET A 195 -9.51 17.10 -19.32
C MET A 195 -10.98 16.76 -19.02
N ALA A 196 -11.71 16.18 -19.98
CA ALA A 196 -13.07 15.70 -19.81
C ALA A 196 -13.16 14.60 -18.74
N MET A 197 -12.27 13.60 -18.80
CA MET A 197 -12.18 12.51 -17.82
C MET A 197 -12.00 13.04 -16.39
N TRP A 198 -11.07 13.97 -16.16
CA TRP A 198 -10.85 14.55 -14.83
C TRP A 198 -11.97 15.50 -14.37
N ASN A 199 -12.74 16.06 -15.29
CA ASN A 199 -13.97 16.82 -15.03
C ASN A 199 -15.23 15.94 -14.90
N ASN A 200 -15.09 14.62 -14.67
CA ASN A 200 -16.20 13.67 -14.50
C ASN A 200 -17.10 13.54 -15.76
N GLN A 201 -16.62 13.97 -16.94
CA GLN A 201 -17.26 13.83 -18.25
C GLN A 201 -16.79 12.56 -18.96
N PHE A 202 -16.93 11.41 -18.28
CA PHE A 202 -16.43 10.12 -18.79
C PHE A 202 -17.08 9.69 -20.12
N ALA A 203 -18.35 10.05 -20.35
CA ALA A 203 -19.05 9.75 -21.60
C ALA A 203 -18.39 10.47 -22.78
N ASP A 204 -18.13 11.77 -22.65
CA ASP A 204 -17.50 12.62 -23.66
C ASP A 204 -16.09 12.11 -23.99
N ALA A 205 -15.30 11.74 -22.98
CA ALA A 205 -13.97 11.15 -23.15
C ALA A 205 -14.01 9.79 -23.87
N ILE A 206 -15.01 8.95 -23.59
CA ILE A 206 -15.21 7.66 -24.29
C ILE A 206 -15.66 7.88 -25.74
N GLU A 207 -16.60 8.80 -25.99
CA GLU A 207 -17.08 9.11 -27.35
C GLU A 207 -15.94 9.65 -28.22
N ALA A 208 -15.06 10.48 -27.66
CA ALA A 208 -13.87 11.02 -28.32
C ALA A 208 -12.81 9.95 -28.63
N LEU A 209 -12.47 9.08 -27.67
CA LEU A 209 -11.33 8.16 -27.78
C LEU A 209 -11.68 6.79 -28.36
N ALA A 210 -12.88 6.25 -28.13
CA ALA A 210 -13.23 4.89 -28.57
C ALA A 210 -13.09 4.65 -30.09
N PRO A 211 -13.41 5.61 -30.99
CA PRO A 211 -13.21 5.43 -32.44
C PRO A 211 -11.73 5.33 -32.87
N VAL A 212 -10.80 5.88 -32.08
CA VAL A 212 -9.36 6.01 -32.41
C VAL A 212 -8.45 5.23 -31.45
N ALA A 213 -9.02 4.44 -30.54
CA ALA A 213 -8.28 3.74 -29.49
C ALA A 213 -7.28 2.68 -30.01
N ASP A 214 -7.36 2.32 -31.29
CA ASP A 214 -6.41 1.44 -31.97
C ASP A 214 -5.44 2.20 -32.91
N ASP A 215 -5.54 3.53 -33.02
CA ASP A 215 -4.66 4.38 -33.84
C ASP A 215 -3.35 4.76 -33.13
N GLY A 216 -3.25 4.52 -31.82
CA GLY A 216 -2.04 4.77 -31.04
C GLY A 216 -2.13 4.25 -29.60
N PRO A 217 -0.99 3.85 -28.99
CA PRO A 217 -0.98 3.37 -27.61
C PRO A 217 -1.45 4.41 -26.58
N ARG A 218 -1.27 5.70 -26.88
CA ARG A 218 -1.62 6.82 -25.98
C ARG A 218 -3.13 7.00 -25.90
N GLU A 219 -3.82 7.02 -27.05
CA GLU A 219 -5.28 7.05 -27.17
C GLU A 219 -5.92 5.86 -26.44
N LYS A 220 -5.38 4.64 -26.65
CA LYS A 220 -5.83 3.43 -25.96
C LYS A 220 -5.66 3.51 -24.45
N PHE A 221 -4.54 4.08 -24.00
CA PHE A 221 -4.22 4.17 -22.58
C PHE A 221 -5.11 5.19 -21.86
N THR A 222 -5.35 6.35 -22.47
CA THR A 222 -6.27 7.37 -21.92
C THR A 222 -7.71 6.83 -21.85
N LEU A 223 -8.16 6.05 -22.84
CA LEU A 223 -9.45 5.36 -22.75
C LEU A 223 -9.48 4.33 -21.61
N ALA A 224 -8.41 3.57 -21.40
CA ALA A 224 -8.30 2.64 -20.28
C ALA A 224 -8.23 3.34 -18.91
N GLN A 225 -7.70 4.56 -18.85
CA GLN A 225 -7.68 5.39 -17.64
C GLN A 225 -9.10 5.80 -17.20
N VAL A 226 -10.06 5.97 -18.12
CA VAL A 226 -11.47 6.18 -17.77
C VAL A 226 -12.02 4.99 -16.97
N ALA A 227 -11.77 3.76 -17.44
CA ALA A 227 -12.16 2.54 -16.73
C ALA A 227 -11.45 2.39 -15.37
N LEU A 228 -10.17 2.77 -15.27
CA LEU A 228 -9.43 2.82 -14.00
C LEU A 228 -10.07 3.79 -13.00
N LEU A 229 -10.39 5.02 -13.42
CA LEU A 229 -11.01 6.00 -12.54
C LEU A 229 -12.42 5.59 -12.12
N ASP A 230 -13.24 5.02 -13.02
CA ASP A 230 -14.55 4.50 -12.64
C ASP A 230 -14.45 3.30 -11.69
N ALA A 231 -13.48 2.40 -11.88
CA ALA A 231 -13.20 1.35 -10.91
C ALA A 231 -12.86 1.94 -9.54
N LEU A 232 -11.85 2.82 -9.46
CA LEU A 232 -11.41 3.48 -8.21
C LEU A 232 -12.58 4.18 -7.51
N ARG A 233 -13.35 4.97 -8.25
CA ARG A 233 -14.51 5.74 -7.79
C ARG A 233 -15.67 4.85 -7.30
N SER A 234 -16.03 3.81 -8.06
CA SER A 234 -17.23 3.00 -7.80
C SER A 234 -17.05 1.96 -6.69
N GLY A 235 -15.87 1.39 -6.53
CA GLY A 235 -15.66 0.22 -5.67
C GLY A 235 -16.31 -1.07 -6.20
N SER A 236 -16.76 -1.07 -7.46
CA SER A 236 -17.38 -2.24 -8.08
C SER A 236 -16.34 -3.28 -8.48
N ALA A 237 -16.61 -4.54 -8.14
CA ALA A 237 -15.83 -5.69 -8.60
C ALA A 237 -15.89 -5.85 -10.13
N SER A 238 -16.98 -5.47 -10.79
CA SER A 238 -17.09 -5.52 -12.26
C SER A 238 -16.19 -4.47 -12.90
N ALA A 239 -16.33 -3.19 -12.52
CA ALA A 239 -15.50 -2.09 -13.03
C ALA A 239 -14.01 -2.34 -12.78
N THR A 240 -13.66 -2.90 -11.62
CA THR A 240 -12.27 -3.31 -11.34
C THR A 240 -11.77 -4.41 -12.29
N THR A 241 -12.62 -5.38 -12.66
CA THR A 241 -12.29 -6.43 -13.64
C THR A 241 -12.16 -5.87 -15.06
N ASP A 242 -13.04 -4.96 -15.45
CA ASP A 242 -13.02 -4.28 -16.74
C ASP A 242 -11.75 -3.42 -16.88
N ALA A 243 -11.38 -2.68 -15.82
CA ALA A 243 -10.13 -1.92 -15.76
C ALA A 243 -8.87 -2.80 -15.84
N ILE A 244 -8.85 -3.98 -15.18
CA ILE A 244 -7.73 -4.95 -15.32
C ILE A 244 -7.60 -5.40 -16.78
N THR A 245 -8.73 -5.69 -17.43
CA THR A 245 -8.79 -6.15 -18.81
C THR A 245 -8.32 -5.07 -19.80
N ALA A 246 -8.76 -3.82 -19.58
CA ALA A 246 -8.31 -2.67 -20.36
C ALA A 246 -6.80 -2.43 -20.23
N MET A 247 -6.25 -2.50 -19.02
CA MET A 247 -4.81 -2.35 -18.77
C MET A 247 -3.97 -3.48 -19.39
N ASP A 248 -4.48 -4.72 -19.42
CA ASP A 248 -3.84 -5.82 -20.16
C ASP A 248 -3.84 -5.55 -21.67
N ALA A 249 -4.97 -5.06 -22.22
CA ALA A 249 -5.09 -4.75 -23.64
C ALA A 249 -4.14 -3.61 -24.07
N VAL A 250 -4.00 -2.56 -23.26
CA VAL A 250 -3.02 -1.49 -23.48
C VAL A 250 -1.60 -2.04 -23.41
N ALA A 251 -1.24 -2.76 -22.36
CA ALA A 251 0.11 -3.28 -22.19
C ALA A 251 0.52 -4.21 -23.34
N ALA A 252 -0.40 -5.04 -23.85
CA ALA A 252 -0.19 -5.88 -25.02
C ALA A 252 -0.04 -5.06 -26.31
N PHE A 253 -0.94 -4.10 -26.56
CA PHE A 253 -0.93 -3.28 -27.77
C PHE A 253 0.32 -2.39 -27.85
N ALA A 254 0.64 -1.65 -26.79
CA ALA A 254 1.85 -0.84 -26.70
C ALA A 254 3.12 -1.69 -26.91
N SER A 255 3.18 -2.89 -26.30
CA SER A 255 4.29 -3.82 -26.53
C SER A 255 4.40 -4.30 -27.98
N SER A 256 3.28 -4.45 -28.70
CA SER A 256 3.30 -4.80 -30.13
C SER A 256 3.76 -3.65 -31.03
N VAL A 257 3.29 -2.42 -30.77
CA VAL A 257 3.71 -1.23 -31.54
C VAL A 257 5.21 -0.96 -31.33
N GLY A 258 5.71 -1.04 -30.10
CA GLY A 258 7.14 -0.86 -29.81
C GLY A 258 8.04 -2.00 -30.34
N ALA A 259 7.48 -3.15 -30.73
CA ALA A 259 8.20 -4.29 -31.28
C ALA A 259 8.16 -4.39 -32.81
N ASP A 260 7.24 -3.69 -33.47
CA ASP A 260 7.15 -3.60 -34.94
C ASP A 260 7.62 -2.21 -35.42
N PRO A 261 8.80 -2.10 -36.05
CA PRO A 261 9.28 -0.85 -36.61
C PRO A 261 8.30 -0.20 -37.60
N THR A 262 7.46 -0.98 -38.29
CA THR A 262 6.48 -0.47 -39.25
C THR A 262 5.35 0.28 -38.54
N ALA A 263 4.84 -0.29 -37.45
CA ALA A 263 3.81 0.32 -36.62
C ALA A 263 4.34 1.56 -35.88
N LEU A 264 5.57 1.48 -35.34
CA LEU A 264 6.22 2.63 -34.70
C LEU A 264 6.45 3.78 -35.69
N ASP A 265 6.87 3.48 -36.92
CA ASP A 265 7.14 4.51 -37.94
C ASP A 265 5.86 5.16 -38.47
N ALA A 266 4.76 4.40 -38.57
CA ALA A 266 3.44 4.94 -38.86
C ALA A 266 2.95 5.90 -37.74
N LEU A 267 3.16 5.53 -36.48
CA LEU A 267 2.82 6.39 -35.33
C LEU A 267 3.67 7.67 -35.31
N VAL A 268 4.98 7.56 -35.52
CA VAL A 268 5.90 8.71 -35.61
C VAL A 268 5.52 9.64 -36.76
N ALA A 269 5.14 9.10 -37.93
CA ALA A 269 4.69 9.91 -39.06
C ALA A 269 3.37 10.65 -38.80
N ARG A 270 2.44 10.04 -38.05
CA ARG A 270 1.21 10.73 -37.59
C ARG A 270 1.55 11.87 -36.64
N LEU A 271 2.28 11.59 -35.55
CA LEU A 271 2.66 12.61 -34.56
C LEU A 271 3.48 13.76 -35.18
N ALA A 272 4.37 13.46 -36.12
CA ALA A 272 5.13 14.49 -36.85
C ALA A 272 4.24 15.36 -37.74
N THR A 273 3.17 14.79 -38.32
CA THR A 273 2.18 15.54 -39.09
C THR A 273 1.38 16.47 -38.17
N ASP A 274 0.90 15.94 -37.03
CA ASP A 274 0.08 16.67 -36.06
C ASP A 274 0.89 17.83 -35.42
N ALA A 275 2.16 17.59 -35.09
CA ALA A 275 3.07 18.58 -34.51
C ALA A 275 3.85 19.43 -35.55
N ALA A 276 3.58 19.26 -36.84
CA ALA A 276 4.29 19.92 -37.96
C ALA A 276 5.83 19.78 -37.92
N VAL A 277 6.35 18.64 -37.46
CA VAL A 277 7.78 18.32 -37.36
C VAL A 277 8.31 17.71 -38.66
N ASP A 278 9.42 18.24 -39.15
CA ASP A 278 10.17 17.63 -40.25
C ASP A 278 10.93 16.37 -39.77
N LEU A 279 10.59 15.22 -40.36
CA LEU A 279 11.19 13.92 -40.02
C LEU A 279 12.65 13.80 -40.46
N ASP A 280 13.08 14.53 -41.50
CA ASP A 280 14.46 14.54 -41.97
C ASP A 280 15.35 15.49 -41.15
N ALA A 281 14.76 16.32 -40.29
CA ALA A 281 15.46 17.21 -39.37
C ALA A 281 15.89 16.49 -38.06
N PRO A 282 16.85 17.04 -37.28
CA PRO A 282 17.23 16.49 -35.97
C PRO A 282 16.05 16.32 -34.99
N GLN A 283 15.02 17.16 -35.14
CA GLN A 283 13.77 17.09 -34.38
C GLN A 283 12.98 15.81 -34.69
N GLY A 284 12.94 15.37 -35.95
CA GLY A 284 12.33 14.10 -36.35
C GLY A 284 13.00 12.87 -35.74
N PHE A 285 14.35 12.88 -35.66
CA PHE A 285 15.10 11.81 -34.98
C PHE A 285 14.83 11.78 -33.47
N ALA A 286 14.73 12.96 -32.84
CA ALA A 286 14.37 13.07 -31.43
C ALA A 286 12.92 12.62 -31.17
N LEU A 287 11.97 13.02 -32.01
CA LEU A 287 10.58 12.57 -31.95
C LEU A 287 10.49 11.05 -32.07
N ARG A 288 11.18 10.43 -33.03
CA ARG A 288 11.20 8.96 -33.20
C ARG A 288 11.72 8.23 -31.95
N ALA A 289 12.78 8.73 -31.32
CA ALA A 289 13.30 8.17 -30.07
C ALA A 289 12.32 8.37 -28.91
N ALA A 290 11.77 9.59 -28.79
CA ALA A 290 10.79 9.97 -27.79
C ALA A 290 9.52 9.12 -27.86
N THR A 291 8.94 8.91 -29.06
CA THR A 291 7.78 8.00 -29.26
C THR A 291 8.12 6.56 -28.87
N GLY A 292 9.34 6.09 -29.16
CA GLY A 292 9.78 4.75 -28.74
C GLY A 292 9.83 4.59 -27.22
N PHE A 293 10.34 5.60 -26.50
CA PHE A 293 10.31 5.64 -25.04
C PHE A 293 8.89 5.77 -24.50
N ASP A 294 8.06 6.62 -25.11
CA ASP A 294 6.67 6.86 -24.71
C ASP A 294 5.83 5.58 -24.75
N VAL A 295 5.89 4.83 -25.84
CA VAL A 295 5.21 3.54 -26.01
C VAL A 295 5.68 2.52 -24.97
N ALA A 296 6.97 2.51 -24.63
CA ALA A 296 7.50 1.64 -23.57
C ALA A 296 7.03 2.06 -22.17
N LEU A 297 6.90 3.36 -21.91
CA LEU A 297 6.37 3.90 -20.65
C LEU A 297 4.88 3.61 -20.51
N ILE A 298 4.07 3.79 -21.55
CA ILE A 298 2.64 3.38 -21.55
C ILE A 298 2.50 1.90 -21.19
N ALA A 299 3.30 1.02 -21.81
CA ALA A 299 3.29 -0.41 -21.50
C ALA A 299 3.68 -0.71 -20.04
N ALA A 300 4.64 0.05 -19.49
CA ALA A 300 5.08 -0.06 -18.10
C ALA A 300 4.01 0.44 -17.11
N THR A 301 3.39 1.58 -17.38
CA THR A 301 2.34 2.19 -16.53
C THR A 301 1.07 1.36 -16.53
N ALA A 302 0.64 0.83 -17.68
CA ALA A 302 -0.51 -0.08 -17.73
C ALA A 302 -0.28 -1.36 -16.91
N VAL A 303 0.95 -1.92 -16.94
CA VAL A 303 1.34 -3.05 -16.07
C VAL A 303 1.32 -2.66 -14.58
N LEU A 304 1.68 -1.41 -14.24
CA LEU A 304 1.68 -0.90 -12.87
C LEU A 304 0.26 -0.63 -12.34
N TYR A 305 -0.62 -0.05 -13.14
CA TYR A 305 -2.05 0.08 -12.82
C TYR A 305 -2.75 -1.27 -12.72
N LYS A 306 -2.41 -2.24 -13.58
CA LYS A 306 -2.85 -3.62 -13.39
C LYS A 306 -2.33 -4.20 -12.07
N ALA A 307 -1.10 -3.88 -11.65
CA ALA A 307 -0.62 -4.30 -10.33
C ALA A 307 -1.46 -3.69 -9.19
N LEU A 308 -1.87 -2.42 -9.29
CA LEU A 308 -2.76 -1.74 -8.35
C LEU A 308 -4.17 -2.35 -8.29
N LEU A 309 -4.75 -2.73 -9.42
CA LEU A 309 -6.08 -3.35 -9.50
C LEU A 309 -6.06 -4.85 -9.12
N LEU A 310 -5.00 -5.58 -9.49
CA LEU A 310 -4.75 -6.94 -9.00
C LEU A 310 -4.44 -6.95 -7.51
N MET A 311 -3.84 -5.87 -6.99
CA MET A 311 -3.86 -5.60 -5.57
C MET A 311 -5.33 -5.56 -5.13
N ARG A 312 -6.13 -4.57 -5.56
CA ARG A 312 -7.49 -4.33 -5.07
C ARG A 312 -8.37 -5.59 -4.94
N THR A 313 -8.32 -6.47 -5.93
CA THR A 313 -9.06 -7.76 -5.98
C THR A 313 -8.52 -8.86 -5.05
N GLY A 314 -7.53 -8.57 -4.21
CA GLY A 314 -6.85 -9.55 -3.34
C GLY A 314 -5.77 -10.40 -4.04
N SER A 315 -5.52 -10.22 -5.34
CA SER A 315 -4.62 -11.04 -6.16
C SER A 315 -3.13 -10.69 -6.00
N ARG A 316 -2.58 -10.98 -4.81
CA ARG A 316 -1.26 -10.49 -4.35
C ARG A 316 -0.07 -11.03 -5.12
N THR A 317 -0.07 -12.31 -5.45
CA THR A 317 1.01 -12.90 -6.29
C THR A 317 0.95 -12.33 -7.71
N GLY A 318 -0.25 -12.05 -8.22
CA GLY A 318 -0.46 -11.32 -9.46
C GLY A 318 0.10 -9.90 -9.38
N ALA A 319 -0.30 -9.14 -8.36
CA ALA A 319 0.19 -7.80 -8.09
C ALA A 319 1.71 -7.71 -8.00
N ALA A 320 2.35 -8.48 -7.10
CA ALA A 320 3.80 -8.42 -6.89
C ALA A 320 4.60 -8.77 -8.16
N PHE A 321 4.09 -9.72 -8.97
CA PHE A 321 4.66 -10.04 -10.27
C PHE A 321 4.58 -8.87 -11.25
N HIS A 322 3.41 -8.21 -11.35
CA HIS A 322 3.21 -7.07 -12.25
C HIS A 322 3.95 -5.82 -11.78
N LEU A 323 3.98 -5.53 -10.47
CA LEU A 323 4.77 -4.44 -9.87
C LEU A 323 6.25 -4.59 -10.21
N ARG A 324 6.82 -5.80 -10.06
CA ARG A 324 8.19 -6.11 -10.49
C ARG A 324 8.39 -5.96 -12.00
N LYS A 325 7.41 -6.34 -12.82
CA LYS A 325 7.47 -6.22 -14.28
C LYS A 325 7.49 -4.74 -14.71
N GLY A 326 6.61 -3.92 -14.12
CA GLY A 326 6.55 -2.47 -14.33
C GLY A 326 7.86 -1.79 -13.93
N TRP A 327 8.35 -2.04 -12.70
CA TRP A 327 9.63 -1.51 -12.21
C TRP A 327 10.78 -1.74 -13.20
N LYS A 328 10.94 -2.98 -13.70
CA LYS A 328 12.00 -3.32 -14.64
C LYS A 328 11.86 -2.59 -15.98
N ALA A 329 10.64 -2.33 -16.43
CA ALA A 329 10.39 -1.57 -17.65
C ALA A 329 10.77 -0.09 -17.46
N PHE A 330 10.33 0.57 -16.38
CA PHE A 330 10.74 1.94 -16.06
C PHE A 330 12.26 2.08 -15.88
N ALA A 331 12.91 1.14 -15.19
CA ALA A 331 14.36 1.14 -15.05
C ALA A 331 15.07 0.98 -16.41
N ALA A 332 14.56 0.13 -17.30
CA ALA A 332 15.13 -0.05 -18.64
C ALA A 332 14.96 1.21 -19.51
N VAL A 333 13.79 1.87 -19.48
CA VAL A 333 13.58 3.11 -20.25
C VAL A 333 14.46 4.25 -19.73
N LEU A 334 14.60 4.40 -18.40
CA LEU A 334 15.49 5.42 -17.83
C LEU A 334 16.95 5.26 -18.29
N GLU A 335 17.46 4.03 -18.33
CA GLU A 335 18.83 3.79 -18.84
C GLU A 335 18.94 4.02 -20.36
N GLN A 336 17.88 3.78 -21.12
CA GLN A 336 17.84 4.11 -22.55
C GLN A 336 17.82 5.63 -22.80
N ILE A 337 17.04 6.39 -22.02
CA ILE A 337 17.01 7.86 -22.05
C ILE A 337 18.39 8.43 -21.72
N LYS A 338 19.02 7.99 -20.62
CA LYS A 338 20.39 8.41 -20.27
C LYS A 338 21.42 8.09 -21.36
N ALA A 339 21.31 6.91 -21.97
CA ALA A 339 22.20 6.50 -23.06
C ALA A 339 21.98 7.34 -24.33
N TYR A 340 20.74 7.77 -24.59
CA TYR A 340 20.40 8.70 -25.66
C TYR A 340 21.00 10.08 -25.38
N ASP A 341 20.72 10.69 -24.21
CA ASP A 341 21.20 12.02 -23.82
C ASP A 341 22.74 12.12 -23.80
N ALA A 342 23.43 11.03 -23.43
CA ALA A 342 24.89 10.97 -23.43
C ALA A 342 25.52 10.98 -24.84
N VAL A 343 24.75 10.64 -25.88
CA VAL A 343 25.19 10.59 -27.29
C VAL A 343 24.61 11.74 -28.11
N HIS A 344 23.40 12.17 -27.78
CA HIS A 344 22.63 13.16 -28.53
C HIS A 344 22.40 14.40 -27.67
N ALA A 345 22.99 15.53 -28.08
CA ALA A 345 22.79 16.84 -27.43
C ALA A 345 21.41 17.47 -27.77
N VAL A 346 20.35 16.66 -27.84
CA VAL A 346 18.99 17.08 -28.15
C VAL A 346 18.11 16.87 -26.92
N ARG A 347 17.41 17.92 -26.50
CA ARG A 347 16.49 17.87 -25.35
C ARG A 347 15.30 16.97 -25.71
N LEU A 348 15.16 15.85 -25.00
CA LEU A 348 13.95 15.04 -25.01
C LEU A 348 12.80 15.76 -24.29
N ASP A 349 11.57 15.37 -24.61
CA ASP A 349 10.36 15.92 -24.00
C ASP A 349 10.36 15.75 -22.47
N PRO A 350 10.19 16.83 -21.67
CA PRO A 350 10.08 16.74 -20.22
C PRO A 350 9.01 15.76 -19.72
N ALA A 351 7.92 15.55 -20.48
CA ALA A 351 6.85 14.62 -20.14
C ALA A 351 7.34 13.16 -20.03
N LEU A 352 8.37 12.76 -20.79
CA LEU A 352 8.97 11.42 -20.66
C LEU A 352 9.64 11.23 -19.30
N MET A 353 10.37 12.25 -18.83
CA MET A 353 10.99 12.22 -17.51
C MET A 353 9.97 12.32 -16.38
N ALA A 354 8.87 13.06 -16.58
CA ALA A 354 7.74 13.05 -15.66
C ALA A 354 7.09 11.65 -15.57
N ALA A 355 6.82 10.98 -16.70
CA ALA A 355 6.27 9.63 -16.74
C ALA A 355 7.22 8.58 -16.10
N VAL A 356 8.56 8.73 -16.28
CA VAL A 356 9.55 7.90 -15.56
C VAL A 356 9.50 8.14 -14.05
N LYS A 357 9.50 9.40 -13.60
CA LYS A 357 9.41 9.76 -12.18
C LYS A 357 8.10 9.25 -11.57
N TYR A 358 6.98 9.39 -12.28
CA TYR A 358 5.68 8.88 -11.89
C TYR A 358 5.71 7.36 -11.68
N GLY A 359 6.17 6.61 -12.68
CA GLY A 359 6.23 5.16 -12.62
C GLY A 359 7.19 4.62 -11.55
N GLN A 360 8.35 5.25 -11.37
CA GLN A 360 9.28 4.92 -10.30
C GLN A 360 8.72 5.29 -8.92
N GLY A 361 8.18 6.50 -8.77
CA GLY A 361 7.60 7.01 -7.53
C GLY A 361 6.44 6.15 -7.03
N LEU A 362 5.46 5.87 -7.90
CA LEU A 362 4.37 4.95 -7.62
C LEU A 362 4.87 3.54 -7.29
N THR A 363 5.91 3.06 -7.99
CA THR A 363 6.49 1.75 -7.67
C THR A 363 7.15 1.72 -6.29
N TYR A 364 7.98 2.71 -5.95
CA TYR A 364 8.65 2.81 -4.65
C TYR A 364 7.64 2.93 -3.50
N PHE A 365 6.62 3.76 -3.69
CA PHE A 365 5.49 3.91 -2.79
C PHE A 365 4.78 2.58 -2.57
N LEU A 366 4.26 1.93 -3.63
CA LEU A 366 3.56 0.65 -3.51
C LEU A 366 4.42 -0.49 -2.94
N LEU A 367 5.73 -0.50 -3.21
CA LEU A 367 6.67 -1.44 -2.58
C LEU A 367 6.86 -1.17 -1.08
N ALA A 368 6.83 0.09 -0.65
CA ALA A 368 6.93 0.44 0.77
C ALA A 368 5.68 0.01 1.56
N LEU A 369 4.52 -0.09 0.90
CA LEU A 369 3.29 -0.63 1.51
C LEU A 369 3.32 -2.16 1.70
N VAL A 370 4.29 -2.86 1.09
CA VAL A 370 4.46 -4.29 1.30
C VAL A 370 5.13 -4.54 2.65
N ARG A 371 4.40 -5.21 3.54
CA ARG A 371 4.81 -5.40 4.93
C ARG A 371 6.08 -6.23 5.13
N PRO A 372 6.80 -6.01 6.25
CA PRO A 372 7.79 -6.94 6.77
C PRO A 372 7.26 -8.38 6.81
N GLY A 373 8.07 -9.33 6.35
CA GLY A 373 7.67 -10.74 6.21
C GLY A 373 8.21 -11.36 4.91
N MET A 374 7.87 -12.62 4.66
CA MET A 374 8.46 -13.39 3.55
C MET A 374 8.21 -12.74 2.17
N GLY A 375 7.11 -11.99 2.00
CA GLY A 375 6.86 -11.18 0.80
C GLY A 375 7.88 -10.06 0.57
N LYS A 376 8.14 -9.20 1.57
CA LYS A 376 9.19 -8.16 1.51
C LYS A 376 10.59 -8.77 1.43
N THR A 377 10.84 -9.91 2.09
CA THR A 377 12.09 -10.68 1.94
C THR A 377 12.28 -11.23 0.53
N LEU A 378 11.22 -11.74 -0.12
CA LEU A 378 11.25 -12.20 -1.51
C LEU A 378 11.47 -11.03 -2.47
N LEU A 379 10.79 -9.90 -2.28
CA LEU A 379 11.01 -8.69 -3.07
C LEU A 379 12.45 -8.18 -2.93
N GLY A 380 12.97 -8.08 -1.70
CA GLY A 380 14.36 -7.71 -1.42
C GLY A 380 15.38 -8.68 -2.02
N ALA A 381 15.16 -9.99 -1.91
CA ALA A 381 15.98 -11.02 -2.56
C ALA A 381 15.92 -10.96 -4.11
N LEU A 382 14.90 -10.31 -4.66
CA LEU A 382 14.74 -10.02 -6.08
C LEU A 382 15.26 -8.62 -6.50
N GLY A 383 15.88 -7.89 -5.57
CA GLY A 383 16.48 -6.56 -5.72
C GLY A 383 15.57 -5.37 -5.43
N LEU A 384 14.30 -5.62 -5.07
CA LEU A 384 13.29 -4.58 -4.89
C LEU A 384 13.21 -4.13 -3.44
N HIS A 385 13.49 -2.85 -3.21
CA HIS A 385 13.37 -2.18 -1.92
C HIS A 385 12.34 -1.07 -2.08
N GLY A 386 11.34 -1.02 -1.19
CA GLY A 386 10.38 0.08 -1.11
C GLY A 386 10.99 1.26 -0.37
N ASP A 387 10.66 2.46 -0.82
CA ASP A 387 11.14 3.74 -0.27
C ASP A 387 9.98 4.73 -0.36
N ALA A 388 9.20 4.87 0.72
CA ALA A 388 7.99 5.68 0.70
C ALA A 388 8.33 7.15 0.47
N SER A 389 9.33 7.67 1.17
CA SER A 389 9.78 9.06 1.10
C SER A 389 10.20 9.45 -0.32
N ARG A 390 11.07 8.66 -0.95
CA ARG A 390 11.48 8.88 -2.36
C ARG A 390 10.33 8.66 -3.34
N GLY A 391 9.42 7.74 -3.01
CA GLY A 391 8.19 7.52 -3.76
C GLY A 391 7.34 8.79 -3.84
N ILE A 392 7.07 9.39 -2.68
CA ILE A 392 6.29 10.63 -2.53
C ILE A 392 7.04 11.84 -3.09
N GLU A 393 8.36 11.93 -2.94
CA GLU A 393 9.19 12.98 -3.57
C GLU A 393 8.99 13.01 -5.09
N PHE A 394 9.23 11.89 -5.77
CA PHE A 394 9.07 11.78 -7.23
C PHE A 394 7.62 12.02 -7.69
N LEU A 395 6.63 11.57 -6.92
CA LEU A 395 5.21 11.82 -7.22
C LEU A 395 4.84 13.30 -6.99
N SER A 396 5.41 13.97 -6.00
CA SER A 396 5.16 15.39 -5.71
C SER A 396 5.74 16.28 -6.81
N GLU A 397 6.94 15.97 -7.30
CA GLU A 397 7.53 16.66 -8.46
C GLU A 397 6.66 16.55 -9.72
N VAL A 398 6.08 15.37 -9.97
CA VAL A 398 5.16 15.17 -11.11
C VAL A 398 3.82 15.87 -10.87
N ALA A 399 3.28 15.81 -9.65
CA ALA A 399 2.01 16.44 -9.27
C ALA A 399 2.02 17.97 -9.35
N ALA A 400 3.19 18.60 -9.23
CA ALA A 400 3.39 20.03 -9.39
C ALA A 400 3.50 20.50 -10.85
N GLY A 401 3.70 19.57 -11.80
CA GLY A 401 3.73 19.87 -13.25
C GLY A 401 2.35 19.81 -13.90
N GLU A 402 2.30 20.12 -15.21
CA GLU A 402 1.06 20.12 -15.99
C GLU A 402 0.87 18.88 -16.90
N PHE A 403 1.60 17.81 -16.64
CA PHE A 403 1.61 16.58 -17.46
C PHE A 403 0.31 15.74 -17.32
N LEU A 404 0.10 14.80 -18.25
CA LEU A 404 -1.01 13.82 -18.19
C LEU A 404 -1.00 12.97 -16.91
N ASP A 405 0.18 12.64 -16.39
CA ASP A 405 0.35 11.84 -15.16
C ASP A 405 0.24 12.70 -13.88
N SER A 406 0.31 14.03 -13.96
CA SER A 406 0.26 14.95 -12.82
C SER A 406 -0.97 14.80 -11.92
N PRO A 407 -2.23 14.74 -12.43
CA PRO A 407 -3.39 14.52 -11.56
C PRO A 407 -3.42 13.12 -10.93
N PHE A 408 -2.88 12.09 -11.60
CA PHE A 408 -2.72 10.76 -10.98
C PHE A 408 -1.67 10.78 -9.86
N ALA A 409 -0.54 11.46 -10.09
CA ALA A 409 0.49 11.66 -9.07
C ALA A 409 -0.08 12.44 -7.87
N ALA A 410 -0.87 13.48 -8.13
CA ALA A 410 -1.54 14.27 -7.12
C ALA A 410 -2.51 13.43 -6.28
N VAL A 411 -3.33 12.59 -6.91
CA VAL A 411 -4.22 11.65 -6.20
C VAL A 411 -3.42 10.70 -5.31
N VAL A 412 -2.25 10.19 -5.73
CA VAL A 412 -1.43 9.29 -4.90
C VAL A 412 -0.79 10.04 -3.72
N VAL A 413 -0.24 11.24 -3.94
CA VAL A 413 0.32 12.08 -2.85
C VAL A 413 -0.76 12.48 -1.85
N LEU A 414 -1.94 12.86 -2.33
CA LEU A 414 -3.08 13.20 -1.48
C LEU A 414 -3.62 11.97 -0.74
N ALA A 415 -3.75 10.82 -1.39
CA ALA A 415 -4.16 9.58 -0.73
C ALA A 415 -3.13 9.10 0.30
N ALA A 416 -1.83 9.29 0.05
CA ALA A 416 -0.80 9.08 1.06
C ALA A 416 -1.03 10.04 2.25
N THR A 417 -1.16 11.33 1.96
CA THR A 417 -1.44 12.39 2.93
C THR A 417 -2.70 12.14 3.75
N VAL A 418 -3.80 11.63 3.20
CA VAL A 418 -5.09 11.52 3.93
C VAL A 418 -5.49 10.10 4.34
N TYR A 419 -4.80 9.06 3.84
CA TYR A 419 -5.09 7.64 4.11
C TYR A 419 -3.88 6.79 4.60
N MET A 420 -2.70 7.38 4.87
CA MET A 420 -1.57 6.71 5.59
C MET A 420 -1.42 7.20 7.04
N PRO A 421 -0.81 6.44 7.97
CA PRO A 421 -0.68 6.90 9.36
C PRO A 421 0.54 7.82 9.64
N THR A 422 0.30 9.04 10.19
CA THR A 422 1.29 9.87 10.94
C THR A 422 1.85 9.15 12.17
N SER A 423 2.95 9.66 12.74
CA SER A 423 3.43 9.31 14.10
C SER A 423 2.38 9.53 15.19
N PHE A 424 2.18 10.78 15.65
CA PHE A 424 1.33 11.13 16.81
C PHE A 424 0.40 12.32 16.60
N VAL A 425 0.77 13.23 15.70
CA VAL A 425 0.05 14.48 15.38
C VAL A 425 0.22 14.74 13.87
N PRO A 426 -0.81 15.26 13.17
CA PRO A 426 -0.64 15.72 11.79
C PRO A 426 0.37 16.87 11.66
N HIS A 427 1.34 16.72 10.76
CA HIS A 427 2.34 17.75 10.44
C HIS A 427 1.71 18.90 9.62
N PRO A 428 1.69 20.15 10.11
CA PRO A 428 1.00 21.26 9.45
C PRO A 428 1.45 21.54 8.02
N GLU A 429 2.75 21.44 7.74
CA GLU A 429 3.34 21.71 6.42
C GLU A 429 2.90 20.71 5.35
N HIS A 430 2.60 19.45 5.74
CA HIS A 430 2.12 18.44 4.80
C HIS A 430 0.62 18.65 4.51
N LEU A 431 -0.15 19.02 5.54
CA LEU A 431 -1.56 19.43 5.38
C LEU A 431 -1.69 20.69 4.50
N GLU A 432 -0.77 21.64 4.62
CA GLU A 432 -0.73 22.85 3.78
C GLU A 432 -0.39 22.52 2.32
N ARG A 433 0.65 21.69 2.08
CA ARG A 433 1.00 21.22 0.73
C ARG A 433 -0.17 20.47 0.07
N ALA A 434 -0.85 19.60 0.81
CA ALA A 434 -2.02 18.89 0.32
C ALA A 434 -3.19 19.84 0.01
N ALA A 435 -3.44 20.85 0.86
CA ALA A 435 -4.47 21.87 0.61
C ALA A 435 -4.16 22.68 -0.66
N HIS A 436 -2.90 23.06 -0.89
CA HIS A 436 -2.46 23.74 -2.11
C HIS A 436 -2.65 22.86 -3.36
N LEU A 437 -2.26 21.58 -3.28
CA LEU A 437 -2.39 20.64 -4.39
C LEU A 437 -3.86 20.35 -4.75
N ILE A 438 -4.75 20.31 -3.76
CA ILE A 438 -6.20 20.24 -3.97
C ILE A 438 -6.72 21.52 -4.64
N ALA A 439 -6.31 22.70 -4.18
CA ALA A 439 -6.74 23.96 -4.76
C ALA A 439 -6.34 24.06 -6.26
N LEU A 440 -5.08 23.76 -6.58
CA LEU A 440 -4.55 23.72 -7.95
C LEU A 440 -5.35 22.78 -8.86
N ASN A 441 -5.63 21.56 -8.39
CA ASN A 441 -6.38 20.59 -9.19
C ASN A 441 -7.88 20.91 -9.29
N LYS A 442 -8.48 21.56 -8.30
CA LYS A 442 -9.88 22.05 -8.40
C LYS A 442 -10.02 23.27 -9.30
N GLU A 443 -8.97 24.08 -9.45
CA GLU A 443 -8.92 25.16 -10.45
C GLU A 443 -8.80 24.58 -11.88
N ARG A 444 -7.93 23.58 -12.08
CA ARG A 444 -7.75 22.89 -13.37
C ARG A 444 -8.95 22.01 -13.76
N TYR A 445 -9.59 21.36 -12.80
CA TYR A 445 -10.70 20.43 -12.99
C TYR A 445 -11.92 20.83 -12.13
N PRO A 446 -12.63 21.93 -12.47
CA PRO A 446 -13.70 22.48 -11.63
C PRO A 446 -14.95 21.61 -11.49
N ALA A 447 -15.18 20.66 -12.41
CA ALA A 447 -16.21 19.61 -12.27
C ALA A 447 -15.63 18.29 -11.73
N GLY A 448 -14.33 18.26 -11.40
CA GLY A 448 -13.61 17.10 -10.90
C GLY A 448 -13.96 16.76 -9.45
N THR A 449 -14.47 15.55 -9.25
CA THR A 449 -15.05 15.11 -7.98
C THR A 449 -14.03 14.50 -7.01
N VAL A 450 -12.93 13.94 -7.55
CA VAL A 450 -11.89 13.22 -6.80
C VAL A 450 -11.14 14.14 -5.82
N PHE A 451 -10.82 15.38 -6.20
CA PHE A 451 -10.11 16.30 -5.32
C PHE A 451 -10.99 16.84 -4.20
N SER A 452 -12.30 16.99 -4.44
CA SER A 452 -13.28 17.33 -3.40
C SER A 452 -13.54 16.15 -2.44
N LEU A 453 -13.51 14.90 -2.93
CA LEU A 453 -13.52 13.69 -2.09
C LEU A 453 -12.29 13.65 -1.15
N LEU A 454 -11.09 13.96 -1.67
CA LEU A 454 -9.84 13.97 -0.89
C LEU A 454 -9.70 15.19 0.02
N GLU A 455 -10.45 16.28 -0.23
CA GLU A 455 -10.48 17.44 0.66
C GLU A 455 -11.20 17.14 1.98
N ALA A 456 -12.26 16.33 1.97
CA ALA A 456 -13.01 16.01 3.19
C ALA A 456 -12.15 15.39 4.32
N PRO A 457 -11.37 14.31 4.10
CA PRO A 457 -10.49 13.77 5.14
C PRO A 457 -9.34 14.74 5.49
N LEU A 458 -8.83 15.53 4.53
CA LEU A 458 -7.84 16.57 4.82
C LEU A 458 -8.38 17.60 5.83
N ARG A 459 -9.62 18.08 5.64
CA ARG A 459 -10.27 19.01 6.55
C ARG A 459 -10.56 18.37 7.92
N ARG A 460 -10.89 17.08 7.99
CA ARG A 460 -10.99 16.34 9.28
C ARG A 460 -9.66 16.25 10.02
N LEU A 461 -8.54 16.07 9.31
CA LEU A 461 -7.19 16.08 9.91
C LEU A 461 -6.80 17.49 10.44
N GLN A 462 -7.33 18.54 9.82
CA GLN A 462 -7.23 19.94 10.28
C GLN A 462 -8.23 20.30 11.41
N GLY A 463 -9.13 19.38 11.79
CA GLY A 463 -10.19 19.61 12.78
C GLY A 463 -11.39 20.43 12.28
N ASP A 464 -11.44 20.78 10.99
CA ASP A 464 -12.50 21.58 10.37
C ASP A 464 -13.62 20.69 9.81
N GLY A 465 -14.48 20.21 10.73
CA GLY A 465 -15.66 19.42 10.38
C GLY A 465 -16.63 20.13 9.41
N PRO A 466 -16.96 21.42 9.58
CA PRO A 466 -17.78 22.17 8.63
C PRO A 466 -17.20 22.22 7.22
N ALA A 467 -15.91 22.50 7.05
CA ALA A 467 -15.27 22.50 5.73
C ALA A 467 -15.19 21.08 5.13
N ALA A 468 -14.95 20.06 5.96
CA ALA A 468 -14.98 18.66 5.52
C ALA A 468 -16.35 18.29 4.94
N LEU A 469 -17.43 18.66 5.63
CA LEU A 469 -18.80 18.37 5.21
C LEU A 469 -19.18 19.15 3.94
N ALA A 470 -18.74 20.40 3.79
CA ALA A 470 -18.93 21.18 2.58
C ALA A 470 -18.22 20.53 1.36
N ALA A 471 -16.98 20.06 1.55
CA ALA A 471 -16.20 19.45 0.48
C ALA A 471 -16.82 18.12 -0.04
N ILE A 472 -17.22 17.22 0.86
CA ILE A 472 -17.82 15.94 0.45
C ILE A 472 -19.23 16.11 -0.12
N ASN A 473 -20.04 17.02 0.41
CA ASN A 473 -21.35 17.33 -0.18
C ASN A 473 -21.20 17.87 -1.61
N HIS A 474 -20.27 18.79 -1.84
CA HIS A 474 -19.97 19.30 -3.18
C HIS A 474 -19.53 18.17 -4.15
N ALA A 475 -18.72 17.23 -3.68
CA ALA A 475 -18.33 16.05 -4.47
C ALA A 475 -19.53 15.16 -4.83
N VAL A 476 -20.45 14.92 -3.89
CA VAL A 476 -21.69 14.14 -4.11
C VAL A 476 -22.66 14.88 -5.04
N GLU A 477 -22.81 16.20 -4.89
CA GLU A 477 -23.61 17.06 -5.76
C GLU A 477 -23.14 17.01 -7.21
N LEU A 478 -21.83 17.16 -7.46
CA LEU A 478 -21.24 17.11 -8.80
C LEU A 478 -21.46 15.75 -9.49
N VAL A 479 -21.29 14.63 -8.77
CA VAL A 479 -21.58 13.29 -9.34
C VAL A 479 -23.08 13.12 -9.62
N THR A 480 -23.95 13.64 -8.76
CA THR A 480 -25.40 13.56 -8.95
C THR A 480 -25.84 14.41 -10.14
N ALA A 481 -25.24 15.59 -10.31
CA ALA A 481 -25.50 16.51 -11.43
C ALA A 481 -25.08 15.93 -12.79
N SER A 482 -24.06 15.05 -12.84
CA SER A 482 -23.70 14.30 -14.06
C SER A 482 -24.64 13.13 -14.39
N GLY A 483 -25.79 13.03 -13.69
CA GLY A 483 -26.79 11.98 -13.92
C GLY A 483 -26.42 10.60 -13.37
N ALA A 484 -25.31 10.49 -12.64
CA ALA A 484 -24.86 9.24 -12.04
C ALA A 484 -25.36 9.10 -10.59
N ALA A 485 -25.61 7.87 -10.15
CA ALA A 485 -25.79 7.61 -8.73
C ALA A 485 -24.46 7.87 -7.97
N PRO A 486 -24.49 8.49 -6.78
CA PRO A 486 -23.30 8.66 -5.95
C PRO A 486 -22.63 7.30 -5.62
N PRO A 487 -21.33 7.14 -5.89
CA PRO A 487 -20.58 5.95 -5.56
C PRO A 487 -20.59 5.63 -4.06
N HIS A 488 -20.52 4.35 -3.70
CA HIS A 488 -20.51 3.94 -2.31
C HIS A 488 -19.36 4.56 -1.50
N HIS A 489 -18.17 4.74 -2.09
CA HIS A 489 -17.06 5.43 -1.42
C HIS A 489 -17.38 6.88 -1.03
N TYR A 490 -18.13 7.61 -1.86
CA TYR A 490 -18.52 8.99 -1.59
C TYR A 490 -19.55 9.07 -0.46
N LEU A 491 -20.49 8.11 -0.44
CA LEU A 491 -21.50 8.01 0.60
C LEU A 491 -20.91 7.53 1.94
N VAL A 492 -19.93 6.61 1.93
CA VAL A 492 -19.20 6.22 3.14
C VAL A 492 -18.35 7.39 3.67
N GLU A 493 -17.62 8.11 2.82
CA GLU A 493 -16.84 9.30 3.21
C GLU A 493 -17.73 10.44 3.76
N LEU A 494 -18.93 10.63 3.17
CA LEU A 494 -19.94 11.56 3.69
C LEU A 494 -20.41 11.12 5.08
N ALA A 495 -20.75 9.84 5.26
CA ALA A 495 -21.19 9.33 6.55
C ALA A 495 -20.09 9.38 7.62
N GLU A 496 -18.84 9.11 7.28
CA GLU A 496 -17.69 9.26 8.19
C GLU A 496 -17.47 10.73 8.58
N THR A 497 -17.73 11.67 7.67
CA THR A 497 -17.70 13.11 7.95
C THR A 497 -18.85 13.53 8.87
N LEU A 498 -20.06 13.01 8.63
CA LEU A 498 -21.22 13.26 9.50
C LEU A 498 -20.97 12.70 10.92
N LEU A 499 -20.43 11.48 11.04
CA LEU A 499 -20.00 10.88 12.31
C LEU A 499 -18.93 11.73 13.02
N PHE A 500 -17.94 12.28 12.29
CA PHE A 500 -16.95 13.21 12.85
C PHE A 500 -17.58 14.48 13.41
N THR A 501 -18.60 15.02 12.74
CA THR A 501 -19.36 16.20 13.21
C THR A 501 -20.43 15.89 14.27
N GLY A 502 -20.67 14.61 14.60
CA GLY A 502 -21.70 14.19 15.55
C GLY A 502 -23.12 14.09 14.99
N ASP A 503 -23.32 14.23 13.67
CA ASP A 503 -24.63 13.99 13.03
C ASP A 503 -24.84 12.49 12.76
N TYR A 504 -25.11 11.76 13.84
CA TYR A 504 -25.37 10.34 13.81
C TYR A 504 -26.63 9.97 12.99
N ALA A 505 -27.65 10.83 12.98
CA ALA A 505 -28.89 10.59 12.25
C ALA A 505 -28.68 10.73 10.74
N GLY A 506 -27.99 11.78 10.30
CA GLY A 506 -27.58 11.98 8.91
C GLY A 506 -26.67 10.85 8.43
N ALA A 507 -25.67 10.46 9.22
CA ALA A 507 -24.79 9.34 8.89
C ALA A 507 -25.55 8.01 8.67
N ALA A 508 -26.52 7.70 9.55
CA ALA A 508 -27.37 6.52 9.41
C ALA A 508 -28.25 6.60 8.14
N GLN A 509 -28.80 7.77 7.82
CA GLN A 509 -29.60 7.98 6.60
C GLN A 509 -28.78 7.75 5.32
N VAL A 510 -27.52 8.18 5.30
CA VAL A 510 -26.60 8.00 4.16
C VAL A 510 -26.15 6.54 4.03
N LEU A 511 -25.90 5.84 5.13
CA LEU A 511 -25.38 4.47 5.11
C LEU A 511 -26.42 3.39 4.81
N ARG A 512 -27.71 3.57 5.21
CA ARG A 512 -28.77 2.58 4.90
C ARG A 512 -28.80 2.16 3.42
N PRO A 513 -28.94 3.05 2.41
CA PRO A 513 -28.98 2.63 1.01
C PRO A 513 -27.68 1.96 0.52
N VAL A 514 -26.52 2.30 1.10
CA VAL A 514 -25.24 1.66 0.79
C VAL A 514 -25.20 0.22 1.32
N VAL A 515 -25.71 0.00 2.53
CA VAL A 515 -25.76 -1.31 3.18
C VAL A 515 -26.87 -2.19 2.59
N ASP A 516 -28.03 -1.62 2.29
CA ASP A 516 -29.23 -2.33 1.81
C ASP A 516 -29.23 -2.59 0.29
N GLY A 517 -28.45 -1.82 -0.49
CA GLY A 517 -28.50 -1.76 -1.95
C GLY A 517 -28.15 -3.05 -2.73
N GLY A 518 -27.90 -4.17 -2.04
CA GLY A 518 -27.70 -5.51 -2.61
C GLY A 518 -26.39 -5.73 -3.37
N ALA A 519 -25.84 -4.69 -4.01
CA ALA A 519 -24.58 -4.73 -4.73
C ALA A 519 -23.38 -5.00 -3.80
N ALA A 520 -22.47 -5.86 -4.23
CA ALA A 520 -21.23 -6.13 -3.52
C ALA A 520 -20.20 -5.01 -3.80
N PHE A 521 -19.72 -4.36 -2.74
CA PHE A 521 -18.60 -3.42 -2.77
C PHE A 521 -17.64 -3.68 -1.60
N GLU A 522 -16.37 -3.34 -1.76
CA GLU A 522 -15.23 -3.93 -1.02
C GLU A 522 -15.21 -3.77 0.52
N ASN A 523 -15.96 -2.80 1.07
CA ASN A 523 -15.98 -2.44 2.49
C ASN A 523 -17.40 -2.46 3.09
N ARG A 524 -18.28 -3.36 2.62
CA ARG A 524 -19.69 -3.40 3.05
C ARG A 524 -19.86 -3.81 4.52
N GLY A 525 -19.04 -4.72 5.03
CA GLY A 525 -19.01 -5.05 6.46
C GLY A 525 -18.64 -3.83 7.32
N MET A 526 -17.58 -3.11 6.95
CA MET A 526 -17.19 -1.85 7.62
C MET A 526 -18.27 -0.77 7.53
N ALA A 527 -18.91 -0.57 6.38
CA ALA A 527 -20.04 0.36 6.24
C ALA A 527 -21.25 -0.04 7.12
N THR A 528 -21.48 -1.34 7.32
CA THR A 528 -22.53 -1.86 8.22
C THR A 528 -22.17 -1.59 9.69
N LEU A 529 -20.90 -1.73 10.07
CA LEU A 529 -20.43 -1.37 11.42
C LEU A 529 -20.55 0.15 11.67
N LEU A 530 -20.23 0.99 10.68
CA LEU A 530 -20.47 2.43 10.75
C LEU A 530 -21.96 2.76 10.88
N LEU A 531 -22.84 2.01 10.22
CA LEU A 531 -24.29 2.17 10.37
C LEU A 531 -24.75 1.79 11.78
N ALA A 532 -24.27 0.68 12.34
CA ALA A 532 -24.55 0.32 13.73
C ALA A 532 -24.06 1.41 14.70
N SER A 533 -22.84 1.94 14.51
CA SER A 533 -22.30 3.07 15.25
C SER A 533 -23.16 4.33 15.15
N ALA A 534 -23.63 4.67 13.94
CA ALA A 534 -24.54 5.79 13.71
C ALA A 534 -25.89 5.58 14.42
N LEU A 535 -26.43 4.37 14.40
CA LEU A 535 -27.69 4.04 15.08
C LEU A 535 -27.57 4.04 16.61
N VAL A 536 -26.42 3.68 17.19
CA VAL A 536 -26.16 3.90 18.64
C VAL A 536 -26.30 5.38 18.97
N GLY A 537 -25.65 6.27 18.21
CA GLY A 537 -25.66 7.71 18.47
C GLY A 537 -27.00 8.39 18.20
N ALA A 538 -27.78 7.90 17.24
CA ALA A 538 -29.07 8.47 16.86
C ALA A 538 -30.26 7.94 17.68
N ASN A 539 -30.30 6.63 17.93
CA ASN A 539 -31.45 5.91 18.51
C ASN A 539 -31.15 5.26 19.86
N GLY A 540 -29.89 5.24 20.30
CA GLY A 540 -29.43 4.56 21.51
C GLY A 540 -28.95 3.11 21.27
N PRO A 541 -28.17 2.56 22.22
CA PRO A 541 -27.55 1.24 22.10
C PRO A 541 -28.56 0.08 22.04
N GLU A 542 -29.68 0.17 22.78
CA GLU A 542 -30.70 -0.88 22.87
C GLU A 542 -31.77 -0.81 21.75
N SER A 543 -31.61 0.09 20.76
CA SER A 543 -32.61 0.21 19.70
C SER A 543 -32.65 -1.04 18.81
N PRO A 544 -33.84 -1.55 18.41
CA PRO A 544 -33.94 -2.73 17.55
C PRO A 544 -33.19 -2.58 16.21
N GLU A 545 -33.11 -1.35 15.68
CA GLU A 545 -32.35 -1.05 14.46
C GLU A 545 -30.84 -1.16 14.70
N THR A 546 -30.36 -0.69 15.86
CA THR A 546 -28.94 -0.78 16.27
C THR A 546 -28.51 -2.25 16.34
N LEU A 547 -29.30 -3.09 17.01
CA LEU A 547 -29.00 -4.52 17.17
C LEU A 547 -29.04 -5.26 15.83
N ALA A 548 -30.06 -5.01 15.00
CA ALA A 548 -30.16 -5.60 13.67
C ALA A 548 -29.00 -5.21 12.75
N ALA A 549 -28.52 -3.96 12.80
CA ALA A 549 -27.36 -3.52 12.03
C ALA A 549 -26.07 -4.20 12.51
N LEU A 550 -25.89 -4.39 13.82
CA LEU A 550 -24.73 -5.08 14.40
C LEU A 550 -24.71 -6.57 13.99
N GLU A 551 -25.85 -7.26 14.13
CA GLU A 551 -26.03 -8.66 13.73
C GLU A 551 -25.81 -8.90 12.23
N ALA A 552 -26.06 -7.88 11.39
CA ALA A 552 -25.84 -7.96 9.95
C ALA A 552 -24.36 -7.89 9.52
N VAL A 553 -23.45 -7.34 10.35
CA VAL A 553 -22.04 -7.11 9.98
C VAL A 553 -21.36 -8.38 9.43
N PRO A 554 -21.41 -9.55 10.09
CA PRO A 554 -20.76 -10.77 9.60
C PRO A 554 -21.31 -11.26 8.25
N GLY A 555 -22.59 -11.00 7.96
CA GLY A 555 -23.24 -11.35 6.69
C GLY A 555 -22.84 -10.45 5.52
N HIS A 556 -22.25 -9.28 5.80
CA HIS A 556 -21.78 -8.31 4.81
C HIS A 556 -20.26 -8.36 4.58
N VAL A 557 -19.54 -9.27 5.24
CA VAL A 557 -18.08 -9.40 5.12
C VAL A 557 -17.66 -9.93 3.75
N GLN A 558 -16.80 -9.18 3.06
CA GLN A 558 -16.10 -9.68 1.88
C GLN A 558 -14.92 -10.58 2.25
N LYS A 559 -14.83 -11.77 1.63
CA LYS A 559 -13.69 -12.67 1.82
C LYS A 559 -12.39 -12.00 1.36
N GLY A 560 -11.43 -11.88 2.27
CA GLY A 560 -10.11 -11.29 2.01
C GLY A 560 -10.01 -9.78 2.25
N SER A 561 -11.12 -9.12 2.63
CA SER A 561 -11.12 -7.72 3.07
C SER A 561 -10.68 -7.60 4.54
N PRO A 562 -9.54 -6.96 4.86
CA PRO A 562 -9.12 -6.73 6.25
C PRO A 562 -10.13 -5.85 7.01
N TYR A 563 -10.70 -4.86 6.34
CA TYR A 563 -11.68 -3.93 6.92
C TYR A 563 -12.89 -4.68 7.44
N ASP A 564 -13.47 -5.54 6.61
CA ASP A 564 -14.66 -6.29 6.97
C ASP A 564 -14.35 -7.37 8.03
N ALA A 565 -13.16 -7.98 7.99
CA ALA A 565 -12.71 -8.90 9.03
C ALA A 565 -12.59 -8.20 10.41
N ALA A 566 -12.00 -7.00 10.45
CA ALA A 566 -11.92 -6.19 11.66
C ALA A 566 -13.29 -5.66 12.10
N ALA A 567 -14.16 -5.29 11.15
CA ALA A 567 -15.52 -4.86 11.43
C ALA A 567 -16.34 -5.99 12.08
N ALA A 568 -16.24 -7.21 11.56
CA ALA A 568 -16.90 -8.38 12.14
C ALA A 568 -16.35 -8.76 13.53
N GLN A 569 -15.04 -8.62 13.75
CA GLN A 569 -14.44 -8.87 15.06
C GLN A 569 -14.89 -7.82 16.10
N LEU A 570 -14.95 -6.54 15.72
CA LEU A 570 -15.47 -5.49 16.60
C LEU A 570 -16.97 -5.72 16.88
N ALA A 571 -17.75 -6.03 15.84
CA ALA A 571 -19.17 -6.33 15.96
C ALA A 571 -19.45 -7.52 16.89
N SER A 572 -18.66 -8.61 16.82
CA SER A 572 -18.85 -9.75 17.72
C SER A 572 -18.60 -9.37 19.19
N TRP A 573 -17.57 -8.57 19.47
CA TRP A 573 -17.28 -8.12 20.85
C TRP A 573 -18.42 -7.29 21.47
N TYR A 574 -19.11 -6.51 20.64
CA TYR A 574 -20.31 -5.76 21.05
C TYR A 574 -21.58 -6.61 21.10
N ALA A 575 -21.69 -7.66 20.27
CA ALA A 575 -22.80 -8.60 20.29
C ALA A 575 -22.75 -9.56 21.50
N ASP A 576 -21.54 -9.88 21.98
CA ASP A 576 -21.35 -10.69 23.20
C ASP A 576 -21.90 -10.01 24.47
N ASP A 577 -21.94 -8.67 24.51
CA ASP A 577 -22.45 -7.88 25.63
C ASP A 577 -22.97 -6.51 25.17
N HIS A 578 -24.27 -6.45 24.87
CA HIS A 578 -24.95 -5.24 24.40
C HIS A 578 -24.87 -4.06 25.37
N THR A 579 -24.57 -4.27 26.66
CA THR A 579 -24.42 -3.15 27.62
C THR A 579 -23.24 -2.24 27.28
N ARG A 580 -22.27 -2.74 26.49
CA ARG A 580 -21.10 -2.00 26.03
C ARG A 580 -21.39 -1.10 24.83
N LEU A 581 -22.50 -1.29 24.12
CA LEU A 581 -22.75 -0.65 22.81
C LEU A 581 -22.65 0.88 22.82
N ALA A 582 -22.89 1.54 23.95
CA ALA A 582 -22.66 2.97 24.13
C ALA A 582 -21.21 3.42 23.82
N LEU A 583 -20.23 2.51 23.90
CA LEU A 583 -18.85 2.76 23.51
C LEU A 583 -18.59 2.71 22.00
N LEU A 584 -19.44 2.06 21.20
CA LEU A 584 -19.16 1.80 19.79
C LEU A 584 -18.85 3.08 18.99
N PRO A 585 -19.60 4.20 19.13
CA PRO A 585 -19.27 5.46 18.45
C PRO A 585 -17.92 6.05 18.86
N LEU A 586 -17.53 5.89 20.14
CA LEU A 586 -16.28 6.40 20.69
C LEU A 586 -15.10 5.54 20.25
N GLU A 587 -15.27 4.23 20.21
CA GLU A 587 -14.25 3.31 19.69
C GLU A 587 -14.08 3.47 18.19
N VAL A 588 -15.15 3.62 17.42
CA VAL A 588 -15.07 3.98 15.99
C VAL A 588 -14.34 5.30 15.81
N ALA A 589 -14.64 6.34 16.59
CA ALA A 589 -13.95 7.64 16.50
C ALA A 589 -12.47 7.55 16.90
N PHE A 590 -12.12 6.74 17.92
CA PHE A 590 -10.75 6.51 18.35
C PHE A 590 -9.96 5.74 17.27
N LEU A 591 -10.51 4.61 16.81
CA LEU A 591 -9.94 3.82 15.72
C LEU A 591 -9.80 4.66 14.46
N ARG A 592 -10.74 5.57 14.13
CA ARG A 592 -10.66 6.49 12.98
C ARG A 592 -9.70 7.66 13.17
N ASN A 593 -9.00 7.76 14.31
CA ASN A 593 -8.15 8.90 14.68
C ASN A 593 -8.91 10.24 14.78
N HIS A 594 -10.23 10.19 14.77
CA HIS A 594 -11.09 11.38 14.85
C HIS A 594 -10.93 12.07 16.21
N LEU A 595 -10.85 11.31 17.31
CA LEU A 595 -10.64 11.89 18.65
C LEU A 595 -9.35 12.71 18.75
N HIS A 596 -8.31 12.34 17.98
CA HIS A 596 -6.99 12.95 17.95
C HIS A 596 -6.91 14.21 17.09
N THR A 597 -7.90 14.44 16.23
CA THR A 597 -7.96 15.57 15.28
C THR A 597 -9.16 16.48 15.47
N LEU A 598 -10.06 16.19 16.43
CA LEU A 598 -11.11 17.12 16.85
C LEU A 598 -10.53 18.48 17.25
N ALA A 599 -11.14 19.56 16.76
CA ALA A 599 -10.85 20.90 17.24
C ALA A 599 -11.05 20.99 18.76
N PRO A 600 -10.22 21.75 19.52
CA PRO A 600 -10.23 21.73 20.99
C PRO A 600 -11.60 21.97 21.64
N ALA A 601 -12.42 22.84 21.05
CA ALA A 601 -13.79 23.10 21.52
C ALA A 601 -14.73 21.89 21.37
N ALA A 602 -14.63 21.15 20.26
CA ALA A 602 -15.41 19.94 20.02
C ALA A 602 -14.94 18.79 20.92
N ALA A 603 -13.63 18.63 21.11
CA ALA A 603 -13.05 17.68 22.06
C ALA A 603 -13.53 17.97 23.50
N GLN A 604 -13.56 19.25 23.90
CA GLN A 604 -14.06 19.66 25.22
C GLN A 604 -15.57 19.41 25.40
N GLN A 605 -16.38 19.58 24.35
CA GLN A 605 -17.81 19.20 24.36
C GLN A 605 -17.98 17.69 24.52
N LEU A 606 -17.20 16.89 23.80
CA LEU A 606 -17.25 15.42 23.88
C LEU A 606 -16.94 14.93 25.30
N LEU A 607 -15.90 15.48 25.94
CA LEU A 607 -15.51 15.18 27.33
C LEU A 607 -16.60 15.49 28.36
N ASN A 608 -17.36 16.56 28.14
CA ASN A 608 -18.36 17.07 29.08
C ASN A 608 -19.77 16.48 28.85
N GLY A 609 -20.01 15.84 27.70
CA GLY A 609 -21.28 15.19 27.34
C GLY A 609 -21.09 13.68 27.13
N PRO A 610 -21.00 13.17 25.89
CA PRO A 610 -21.01 11.73 25.62
C PRO A 610 -19.97 10.90 26.39
N LEU A 611 -18.73 11.39 26.60
CA LEU A 611 -17.71 10.69 27.40
C LEU A 611 -17.89 10.82 28.92
N ALA A 612 -18.75 11.74 29.39
CA ALA A 612 -19.18 11.80 30.79
C ALA A 612 -20.36 10.84 31.02
N GLU A 613 -21.31 10.79 30.08
CA GLU A 613 -22.48 9.92 30.14
C GLU A 613 -22.11 8.43 29.99
N ALA A 614 -21.28 8.08 29.00
CA ALA A 614 -20.83 6.70 28.78
C ALA A 614 -19.90 6.15 29.87
N ASN A 615 -19.39 7.02 30.76
CA ASN A 615 -18.65 6.60 31.96
C ASN A 615 -19.57 6.13 33.10
N LEU A 616 -20.89 6.25 32.93
CA LEU A 616 -21.90 5.83 33.90
C LEU A 616 -22.69 4.63 33.37
N THR A 617 -22.96 3.68 34.26
CA THR A 617 -23.97 2.64 34.08
C THR A 617 -25.38 3.25 34.02
N ALA A 618 -26.37 2.47 33.55
CA ALA A 618 -27.78 2.89 33.56
C ALA A 618 -28.34 3.29 34.95
N ALA A 619 -27.65 2.90 36.04
CA ALA A 619 -27.98 3.29 37.41
C ALA A 619 -27.28 4.59 37.88
N GLY A 620 -26.51 5.26 37.01
CA GLY A 620 -25.72 6.45 37.35
C GLY A 620 -24.45 6.19 38.17
N ALA A 621 -24.08 4.91 38.38
CA ALA A 621 -22.83 4.53 39.02
C ALA A 621 -21.69 4.42 37.98
N PRO A 622 -20.42 4.73 38.30
CA PRO A 622 -19.31 4.58 37.35
C PRO A 622 -19.18 3.17 36.78
N VAL A 623 -18.74 3.07 35.53
CA VAL A 623 -18.41 1.77 34.90
C VAL A 623 -17.21 1.15 35.61
N THR A 624 -17.38 -0.06 36.15
CA THR A 624 -16.34 -0.80 36.89
C THR A 624 -15.89 -2.10 36.21
N GLU A 625 -16.51 -2.49 35.09
CA GLU A 625 -16.02 -3.63 34.28
C GLU A 625 -14.64 -3.27 33.71
N PRO A 626 -13.57 -4.07 33.96
CA PRO A 626 -12.20 -3.67 33.67
C PRO A 626 -11.95 -3.20 32.23
N VAL A 627 -12.47 -3.90 31.22
CA VAL A 627 -12.19 -3.61 29.81
C VAL A 627 -12.92 -2.36 29.33
N THR A 628 -14.19 -2.22 29.70
CA THR A 628 -15.04 -1.07 29.38
C THR A 628 -14.52 0.18 30.08
N ALA A 629 -14.09 0.07 31.34
CA ALA A 629 -13.44 1.16 32.07
C ALA A 629 -12.07 1.55 31.45
N TYR A 630 -11.28 0.57 31.01
CA TYR A 630 -10.00 0.80 30.33
C TYR A 630 -10.17 1.54 29.00
N LYS A 631 -11.11 1.08 28.15
CA LYS A 631 -11.49 1.78 26.90
C LYS A 631 -12.00 3.20 27.17
N MET A 632 -12.83 3.39 28.19
CA MET A 632 -13.34 4.70 28.58
C MET A 632 -12.21 5.67 28.95
N HIS A 633 -11.27 5.25 29.81
CA HIS A 633 -10.12 6.06 30.16
C HIS A 633 -9.20 6.35 28.96
N LEU A 634 -9.01 5.40 28.02
CA LEU A 634 -8.31 5.64 26.75
C LEU A 634 -8.96 6.76 25.92
N PHE A 635 -10.27 6.66 25.67
CA PHE A 635 -11.00 7.62 24.84
C PHE A 635 -11.05 9.01 25.49
N ARG A 636 -11.19 9.06 26.83
CA ARG A 636 -11.12 10.29 27.62
C ARG A 636 -9.73 10.90 27.59
N GLY A 637 -8.67 10.11 27.70
CA GLY A 637 -7.28 10.57 27.56
C GLY A 637 -6.99 11.17 26.20
N ALA A 638 -7.39 10.48 25.12
CA ALA A 638 -7.23 10.96 23.75
C ALA A 638 -7.97 12.30 23.50
N ALA A 639 -9.23 12.40 23.93
CA ALA A 639 -10.03 13.62 23.79
C ALA A 639 -9.51 14.76 24.69
N ALA A 640 -9.03 14.47 25.90
CA ALA A 640 -8.41 15.46 26.78
C ALA A 640 -7.13 16.05 26.19
N ALA A 641 -6.31 15.22 25.53
CA ALA A 641 -5.12 15.70 24.82
C ALA A 641 -5.50 16.64 23.66
N SER A 642 -6.51 16.30 22.85
CA SER A 642 -7.00 17.15 21.76
C SER A 642 -7.70 18.42 22.24
N ALA A 643 -8.28 18.42 23.43
CA ALA A 643 -8.77 19.62 24.12
C ALA A 643 -7.65 20.50 24.73
N GLY A 644 -6.37 20.11 24.58
CA GLY A 644 -5.21 20.79 25.17
C GLY A 644 -5.05 20.58 26.68
N SER A 645 -5.83 19.68 27.28
CA SER A 645 -5.84 19.40 28.73
C SER A 645 -4.91 18.23 29.08
N LEU A 646 -3.61 18.42 28.88
CA LEU A 646 -2.60 17.36 29.02
C LEU A 646 -2.51 16.78 30.46
N ASP A 647 -2.84 17.56 31.49
CA ASP A 647 -2.97 17.06 32.87
C ASP A 647 -4.15 16.07 33.03
N ILE A 648 -5.29 16.36 32.40
CA ILE A 648 -6.44 15.45 32.43
C ILE A 648 -6.09 14.18 31.63
N ALA A 649 -5.44 14.33 30.47
CA ALA A 649 -4.97 13.20 29.69
C ALA A 649 -4.03 12.29 30.49
N ALA A 650 -3.08 12.87 31.25
CA ALA A 650 -2.19 12.12 32.12
C ALA A 650 -2.97 11.30 33.16
N ASN A 651 -3.89 11.93 33.89
CA ASN A 651 -4.69 11.29 34.93
C ASN A 651 -5.57 10.13 34.38
N GLU A 652 -6.15 10.28 33.19
CA GLU A 652 -6.93 9.23 32.54
C GLU A 652 -6.03 8.05 32.09
N LEU A 653 -4.84 8.34 31.53
CA LEU A 653 -3.86 7.31 31.14
C LEU A 653 -3.28 6.57 32.35
N ASP A 654 -3.03 7.25 33.47
CA ASP A 654 -2.62 6.60 34.73
C ASP A 654 -3.74 5.71 35.30
N ALA A 655 -4.99 6.18 35.26
CA ALA A 655 -6.15 5.41 35.70
C ALA A 655 -6.36 4.15 34.84
N ALA A 656 -6.10 4.23 33.54
CA ALA A 656 -6.12 3.07 32.65
C ALA A 656 -4.92 2.14 32.89
N THR A 657 -3.71 2.68 33.06
CA THR A 657 -2.48 1.92 33.38
C THR A 657 -2.68 1.07 34.64
N ALA A 658 -3.35 1.60 35.67
CA ALA A 658 -3.67 0.89 36.91
C ALA A 658 -4.56 -0.36 36.72
N ARG A 659 -5.19 -0.53 35.55
CA ARG A 659 -6.08 -1.66 35.20
C ARG A 659 -5.47 -2.63 34.17
N GLU A 660 -4.23 -2.40 33.71
CA GLU A 660 -3.59 -3.29 32.73
C GLU A 660 -3.50 -4.76 33.18
N ALA A 661 -3.33 -5.01 34.48
CA ALA A 661 -3.29 -6.36 35.03
C ALA A 661 -4.65 -7.07 34.87
N ASP A 662 -5.74 -6.40 35.21
CA ASP A 662 -7.11 -6.92 35.09
C ASP A 662 -7.46 -7.23 33.62
N VAL A 663 -7.01 -6.37 32.68
CA VAL A 663 -7.17 -6.58 31.24
C VAL A 663 -6.36 -7.79 30.76
N ARG A 664 -5.10 -7.95 31.20
CA ARG A 664 -4.27 -9.12 30.84
C ARG A 664 -4.87 -10.44 31.37
N ASP A 665 -5.30 -10.45 32.63
CA ASP A 665 -5.82 -11.65 33.30
C ASP A 665 -7.23 -12.02 32.84
N GLY A 666 -8.01 -11.05 32.33
CA GLY A 666 -9.30 -11.27 31.68
C GLY A 666 -9.24 -11.97 30.31
N GLY A 667 -8.04 -12.29 29.81
CA GLY A 667 -7.85 -12.92 28.48
C GLY A 667 -8.11 -11.97 27.32
N VAL A 668 -8.01 -10.66 27.56
CA VAL A 668 -8.39 -9.60 26.63
C VAL A 668 -7.33 -9.39 25.56
N GLU A 669 -7.75 -8.90 24.39
CA GLU A 669 -6.89 -8.58 23.25
C GLU A 669 -5.62 -7.79 23.63
N THR A 670 -4.47 -8.32 23.18
CA THR A 670 -3.17 -7.64 23.19
C THR A 670 -3.23 -6.23 22.60
N ARG A 671 -4.17 -5.99 21.68
CA ARG A 671 -4.41 -4.73 20.96
C ARG A 671 -4.68 -3.54 21.89
N LEU A 672 -5.44 -3.75 22.97
CA LEU A 672 -5.75 -2.68 23.93
C LEU A 672 -4.50 -2.20 24.67
N LEU A 673 -3.59 -3.13 25.00
CA LEU A 673 -2.30 -2.80 25.59
C LEU A 673 -1.41 -2.03 24.60
N THR A 674 -1.47 -2.37 23.30
CA THR A 674 -0.79 -1.60 22.26
C THR A 674 -1.33 -0.17 22.16
N TYR A 675 -2.65 0.00 22.18
CA TYR A 675 -3.28 1.33 22.16
C TYR A 675 -2.90 2.19 23.37
N MET A 676 -2.79 1.59 24.55
CA MET A 676 -2.29 2.29 25.74
C MET A 676 -0.85 2.73 25.60
N ALA A 677 0.03 1.82 25.17
CA ALA A 677 1.43 2.16 24.97
C ALA A 677 1.57 3.26 23.89
N TYR A 678 0.75 3.23 22.83
CA TYR A 678 0.68 4.31 21.85
C TYR A 678 0.20 5.65 22.44
N GLU A 679 -0.93 5.70 23.16
CA GLU A 679 -1.42 6.97 23.74
C GLU A 679 -0.47 7.56 24.79
N ARG A 680 0.19 6.72 25.61
CA ARG A 680 1.23 7.18 26.54
C ARG A 680 2.44 7.76 25.81
N THR A 681 2.84 7.13 24.70
CA THR A 681 3.92 7.64 23.85
C THR A 681 3.54 8.98 23.19
N ARG A 682 2.31 9.09 22.68
CA ARG A 682 1.74 10.34 22.15
C ARG A 682 1.67 11.44 23.21
N HIS A 683 1.27 11.11 24.44
CA HIS A 683 1.24 12.07 25.55
C HIS A 683 2.64 12.57 25.92
N ALA A 684 3.64 11.69 25.96
CA ALA A 684 5.04 12.07 26.16
C ALA A 684 5.55 12.99 25.03
N TYR A 685 5.21 12.68 23.77
CA TYR A 685 5.51 13.53 22.61
C TYR A 685 4.86 14.93 22.73
N LEU A 686 3.56 15.00 23.03
CA LEU A 686 2.82 16.25 23.18
C LEU A 686 3.33 17.13 24.34
N ASN A 687 3.84 16.53 25.41
CA ASN A 687 4.48 17.25 26.52
C ASN A 687 5.92 17.69 26.21
N GLY A 688 6.51 17.22 25.11
CA GLY A 688 7.93 17.45 24.79
C GLY A 688 8.90 16.71 25.72
N ASP A 689 8.44 15.71 26.49
CA ASP A 689 9.30 14.93 27.37
C ASP A 689 10.05 13.85 26.57
N GLN A 690 11.19 14.26 26.00
CA GLN A 690 12.05 13.41 25.18
C GLN A 690 12.58 12.17 25.91
N ALA A 691 12.75 12.24 27.23
CA ALA A 691 13.23 11.11 28.03
C ALA A 691 12.12 10.08 28.24
N HIS A 692 10.90 10.53 28.55
CA HIS A 692 9.75 9.65 28.67
C HIS A 692 9.33 9.09 27.31
N LEU A 693 9.36 9.91 26.25
CA LEU A 693 9.06 9.52 24.87
C LEU A 693 9.96 8.37 24.40
N ALA A 694 11.28 8.46 24.62
CA ALA A 694 12.21 7.38 24.28
C ALA A 694 11.89 6.07 25.03
N ALA A 695 11.63 6.14 26.34
CA ALA A 695 11.28 4.96 27.14
C ALA A 695 9.93 4.34 26.73
N CYS A 696 8.94 5.16 26.38
CA CYS A 696 7.65 4.73 25.86
C CYS A 696 7.79 4.05 24.49
N LEU A 697 8.60 4.60 23.59
CA LEU A 697 8.89 4.00 22.27
C LEU A 697 9.61 2.66 22.37
N GLU A 698 10.59 2.51 23.27
CA GLU A 698 11.23 1.21 23.54
C GLU A 698 10.23 0.17 24.08
N SER A 699 9.33 0.58 24.97
CA SER A 699 8.26 -0.29 25.47
C SER A 699 7.29 -0.69 24.36
N LEU A 700 6.89 0.26 23.52
CA LEU A 700 5.92 0.09 22.44
C LEU A 700 6.46 -0.86 21.35
N ALA A 701 7.71 -0.69 20.95
CA ALA A 701 8.42 -1.58 20.01
C ALA A 701 8.67 -3.01 20.56
N SER A 702 8.49 -3.24 21.87
CA SER A 702 8.63 -4.56 22.50
C SER A 702 7.36 -5.42 22.46
N ILE A 703 6.21 -4.81 22.14
CA ILE A 703 4.92 -5.49 22.03
C ILE A 703 4.93 -6.37 20.76
N LYS A 704 4.22 -7.51 20.81
CA LYS A 704 4.04 -8.37 19.64
C LYS A 704 2.62 -8.26 19.13
N HIS A 705 2.50 -7.79 17.91
CA HIS A 705 1.26 -7.38 17.26
C HIS A 705 0.63 -8.53 16.46
N ALA A 706 -0.71 -8.58 16.40
CA ALA A 706 -1.46 -9.67 15.79
C ALA A 706 -2.87 -9.22 15.30
N GLY A 707 -2.88 -8.50 14.17
CA GLY A 707 -4.09 -8.21 13.41
C GLY A 707 -4.09 -6.84 12.74
N TRP A 708 -5.05 -6.59 11.86
CA TRP A 708 -5.11 -5.37 11.03
C TRP A 708 -5.18 -4.05 11.81
N VAL A 709 -5.87 -4.09 12.94
CA VAL A 709 -5.98 -2.98 13.88
C VAL A 709 -4.61 -2.64 14.51
N ASP A 710 -3.79 -3.66 14.78
CA ASP A 710 -2.41 -3.45 15.23
C ASP A 710 -1.52 -2.98 14.07
N GLU A 711 -1.71 -3.47 12.85
CA GLU A 711 -0.80 -3.19 11.71
C GLU A 711 -0.85 -1.73 11.22
N ALA A 712 -1.97 -1.04 11.45
CA ALA A 712 -2.03 0.42 11.27
C ALA A 712 -1.27 1.16 12.39
N LEU A 713 -1.29 0.62 13.60
CA LEU A 713 -0.59 1.14 14.77
C LEU A 713 0.92 0.92 14.67
N ASP A 714 1.36 -0.29 14.28
CA ASP A 714 2.74 -0.66 13.97
C ASP A 714 3.40 0.36 13.04
N ARG A 715 2.70 0.79 11.99
CA ARG A 715 3.24 1.79 11.07
C ARG A 715 3.36 3.18 11.69
N ARG A 716 2.45 3.59 12.58
CA ARG A 716 2.61 4.83 13.36
C ARG A 716 3.82 4.75 14.28
N ILE A 717 4.06 3.57 14.86
CA ILE A 717 5.19 3.27 15.73
C ILE A 717 6.50 3.33 14.94
N GLU A 718 6.56 2.69 13.77
CA GLU A 718 7.70 2.75 12.84
C GLU A 718 8.02 4.21 12.47
N VAL A 719 7.02 4.99 12.03
CA VAL A 719 7.19 6.42 11.68
C VAL A 719 7.64 7.26 12.90
N ALA A 720 7.05 7.05 14.08
CA ALA A 720 7.43 7.74 15.30
C ALA A 720 8.86 7.42 15.78
N LEU A 721 9.31 6.17 15.59
CA LEU A 721 10.69 5.75 15.86
C LEU A 721 11.66 6.43 14.91
N ASP A 722 11.35 6.46 13.61
CA ASP A 722 12.18 7.11 12.59
C ASP A 722 12.28 8.63 12.82
N GLU A 723 11.19 9.30 13.20
CA GLU A 723 11.18 10.72 13.61
C GLU A 723 12.06 10.97 14.85
N LEU A 724 11.98 10.13 15.89
CA LEU A 724 12.82 10.27 17.09
C LEU A 724 14.31 10.05 16.78
N VAL A 725 14.63 9.11 15.88
CA VAL A 725 16.03 8.87 15.46
C VAL A 725 16.59 10.08 14.72
N GLN A 726 15.76 10.79 13.94
CA GLN A 726 16.17 12.01 13.21
C GLN A 726 16.28 13.25 14.11
N SER A 727 15.61 13.28 15.27
CA SER A 727 15.68 14.40 16.21
C SER A 727 16.87 14.37 17.17
N LYS A 728 17.77 13.39 17.04
CA LYS A 728 18.94 13.15 17.91
C LYS A 728 20.26 13.47 17.20
#